data_AF-A0A1G9U4V6-F1
#
_entry.id   AF-A0A1G9U4V6-F1
#
_cell.length_a   1.000
_cell.length_b   1.000
_cell.length_c   1.000
_cell.angle_alpha   90.00
_cell.angle_beta   90.00
_cell.angle_gamma   90.00
#
_symmetry.space_group_name_H-M   'P 1'
#
loop_
_entity.id
_entity.type
_entity.pdbx_description
1 polymer ?
#
loop_
_entity_poly.entity_id
_entity_poly.type
_entity_poly.pdbx_seq_one_letter_code
_entity_poly.pdbx_strand_id
1 'polypeptide(L)'
;MAASALVGCQEEPPPDQPGRASGPPVFAYATSGKVRVARGEATVADLPIAAKDNVVDGEWTPDGARFLFSTNKKLVSVDAASGAAVEVNCTCGGIAVAGGTVYVLAEYNGKELAAYDAATLVPKGTLKPVQPNARGLLSVAGAGDRLVTFQITADGARPVTDVVVIDPATGAATKVGDSFDGGLVQSTAYTPRNWAGKPMFAYVGLATTGATHGVASVVLIDPVNPAQQIVGDKGHLRARAANVEDPSIDQTNLWWSWDGKLGVTARVWSCDTMGRSCTDHTPKTQWSFDGRGWAVVDERGLVSTRGLGGGTVELSGGNASGTGKQRITLVTGEHRKAVASDVTGLWTPPSPPPPPKSDGTVTVVNLNAAMGFKLGAGEDRGTNAKLEDLEKLADDILRQDGDIANLQEMAKPAAKEVAAILARRTGREWRLNWAGSGRTSYYRGEHENEPPVYDQVSSGNAQLVQIGDGVVAQRPLTVDTEPASDGEQDQGIKFGSGGRSFLGTEITTERHGVVDVYNTHLARAKDASDEARSKDVEQLQARTESRPHPVLLTGDFNLVIDGKGDDDSPRTVGAVNAYMNRLGYTDLGRDLGPTSNYQFPEYLVGRKRIDYILARGVATHGTARFTSHRSDHWGLVTRIGPG
;
A
#
# COMPACT_ATOMS: atom_id res chain seq x y z
N MET A 1 -27.42 -57.53 24.55
CA MET A 1 -27.02 -56.46 25.49
C MET A 1 -25.50 -56.33 25.40
N ALA A 2 -24.86 -55.21 25.06
CA ALA A 2 -25.29 -53.92 24.54
C ALA A 2 -24.12 -53.37 23.71
N ALA A 3 -24.40 -52.87 22.51
CA ALA A 3 -23.42 -52.19 21.65
C ALA A 3 -23.25 -50.75 22.17
N SER A 4 -22.01 -50.36 22.47
CA SER A 4 -21.68 -48.99 22.87
C SER A 4 -21.47 -48.16 21.61
N ALA A 5 -22.34 -47.17 21.42
CA ALA A 5 -22.32 -46.25 20.30
C ALA A 5 -21.07 -45.34 20.35
N LEU A 6 -20.31 -45.32 19.26
CA LEU A 6 -19.32 -44.30 18.96
C LEU A 6 -20.08 -42.99 18.66
N VAL A 7 -19.97 -42.02 19.57
CA VAL A 7 -20.40 -40.65 19.35
C VAL A 7 -19.45 -40.04 18.33
N GLY A 8 -19.97 -39.72 17.15
CA GLY A 8 -19.23 -39.06 16.08
C GLY A 8 -18.73 -37.69 16.54
N CYS A 9 -17.46 -37.42 16.27
CA CYS A 9 -16.90 -36.08 16.29
C CYS A 9 -17.73 -35.21 15.32
N GLN A 10 -18.46 -34.24 15.85
CA GLN A 10 -18.92 -33.13 15.03
C GLN A 10 -17.66 -32.43 14.51
N GLU A 11 -17.53 -32.33 13.19
CA GLU A 11 -16.60 -31.40 12.57
C GLU A 11 -16.85 -30.02 13.17
N GLU A 12 -15.82 -29.44 13.79
CA GLU A 12 -15.83 -28.02 14.08
C GLU A 12 -16.17 -27.28 12.79
N PRO A 13 -17.17 -26.39 12.78
CA PRO A 13 -17.42 -25.57 11.60
C PRO A 13 -16.11 -24.87 11.23
N PRO A 14 -15.74 -24.84 9.93
CA PRO A 14 -14.52 -24.19 9.51
C PRO A 14 -14.51 -22.76 10.09
N PRO A 15 -13.37 -22.28 10.61
CA PRO A 15 -13.28 -20.94 11.15
C PRO A 15 -13.80 -19.95 10.09
N ASP A 16 -14.69 -19.05 10.52
CA ASP A 16 -15.25 -18.01 9.66
C ASP A 16 -14.12 -17.38 8.83
N GLN A 17 -14.28 -17.41 7.50
CA GLN A 17 -13.31 -16.82 6.59
C GLN A 17 -13.01 -15.39 7.04
N PRO A 18 -11.73 -15.00 7.17
CA PRO A 18 -11.38 -13.68 7.65
C PRO A 18 -11.99 -12.58 6.76
N GLY A 19 -12.93 -11.85 7.35
CA GLY A 19 -13.16 -10.42 7.15
C GLY A 19 -13.68 -9.97 5.80
N ARG A 20 -14.85 -10.44 5.37
CA ARG A 20 -15.71 -9.61 4.50
C ARG A 20 -15.95 -8.30 5.26
N ALA A 21 -15.50 -7.15 4.76
CA ALA A 21 -15.76 -5.87 5.41
C ALA A 21 -17.27 -5.75 5.68
N SER A 22 -17.68 -5.90 6.93
CA SER A 22 -19.06 -6.17 7.34
C SER A 22 -19.93 -4.91 7.46
N GLY A 23 -19.45 -3.79 6.91
CA GLY A 23 -20.14 -2.51 6.95
C GLY A 23 -21.02 -2.26 5.72
N PRO A 24 -22.06 -1.41 5.84
CA PRO A 24 -22.80 -0.93 4.69
C PRO A 24 -21.87 -0.18 3.73
N PRO A 25 -22.09 -0.29 2.41
CA PRO A 25 -21.16 0.21 1.41
C PRO A 25 -21.06 1.75 1.42
N VAL A 26 -19.84 2.29 1.41
CA VAL A 26 -19.60 3.74 1.37
C VAL A 26 -19.37 4.19 -0.06
N PHE A 27 -20.03 5.27 -0.48
CA PHE A 27 -19.89 5.85 -1.82
C PHE A 27 -20.31 7.33 -1.82
N ALA A 28 -19.87 8.06 -2.84
CA ALA A 28 -20.22 9.46 -3.04
C ALA A 28 -20.80 9.65 -4.44
N TYR A 29 -21.73 10.60 -4.58
CA TYR A 29 -22.31 10.90 -5.87
C TYR A 29 -22.71 12.37 -5.97
N ALA A 30 -22.70 12.88 -7.20
CA ALA A 30 -23.15 14.23 -7.52
C ALA A 30 -24.47 14.17 -8.30
N THR A 31 -25.30 15.18 -8.06
CA THR A 31 -26.46 15.52 -8.87
C THR A 31 -26.34 16.96 -9.31
N SER A 32 -27.29 17.45 -10.12
CA SER A 32 -27.30 18.83 -10.63
C SER A 32 -27.25 19.94 -9.56
N GLY A 33 -27.54 19.66 -8.28
CA GLY A 33 -27.55 20.67 -7.22
C GLY A 33 -26.87 20.27 -5.90
N LYS A 34 -26.23 19.11 -5.82
CA LYS A 34 -25.58 18.65 -4.58
C LYS A 34 -24.58 17.52 -4.79
N VAL A 35 -23.65 17.41 -3.86
CA VAL A 35 -22.80 16.23 -3.63
C VAL A 35 -23.30 15.52 -2.37
N ARG A 36 -23.37 14.19 -2.41
CA ARG A 36 -23.73 13.38 -1.26
C ARG A 36 -22.70 12.30 -0.99
N VAL A 37 -22.37 12.09 0.28
CA VAL A 37 -21.66 10.90 0.77
C VAL A 37 -22.68 10.01 1.48
N ALA A 38 -22.72 8.73 1.13
CA ALA A 38 -23.66 7.75 1.65
C ALA A 38 -22.94 6.53 2.21
N ARG A 39 -23.57 5.89 3.20
CA ARG A 39 -23.17 4.61 3.80
C ARG A 39 -24.38 3.68 3.79
N GLY A 40 -24.42 2.78 2.83
CA GLY A 40 -25.62 2.03 2.47
C GLY A 40 -26.73 2.99 2.08
N GLU A 41 -27.85 2.90 2.78
CA GLU A 41 -29.00 3.79 2.56
C GLU A 41 -28.91 5.10 3.33
N ALA A 42 -28.03 5.17 4.34
CA ALA A 42 -27.88 6.34 5.18
C ALA A 42 -27.10 7.44 4.45
N THR A 43 -27.61 8.66 4.53
CA THR A 43 -26.86 9.85 4.09
C THR A 43 -25.90 10.24 5.22
N VAL A 44 -24.60 10.28 4.91
CA VAL A 44 -23.55 10.70 5.84
C VAL A 44 -23.34 12.21 5.74
N ALA A 45 -23.29 12.75 4.52
CA ALA A 45 -23.19 14.18 4.26
C ALA A 45 -24.01 14.55 3.01
N ASP A 46 -24.71 15.69 3.04
CA ASP A 46 -25.50 16.22 1.92
C ASP A 46 -25.13 17.70 1.69
N LEU A 47 -24.33 17.97 0.67
CA LEU A 47 -23.66 19.25 0.47
C LEU A 47 -24.25 19.97 -0.76
N PRO A 48 -24.94 21.10 -0.60
CA PRO A 48 -25.54 21.83 -1.72
C PRO A 48 -24.45 22.44 -2.61
N ILE A 49 -24.65 22.36 -3.93
CA ILE A 49 -23.85 23.06 -4.92
C ILE A 49 -24.65 24.28 -5.39
N ALA A 50 -24.00 25.45 -5.44
CA ALA A 50 -24.64 26.66 -5.95
C ALA A 50 -25.05 26.48 -7.43
N ALA A 51 -26.17 27.07 -7.85
CA ALA A 51 -26.73 26.85 -9.19
C ALA A 51 -25.81 27.18 -10.39
N LYS A 52 -24.72 27.93 -10.18
CA LYS A 52 -23.73 28.29 -11.20
C LYS A 52 -22.39 27.56 -11.04
N ASP A 53 -22.31 26.67 -10.06
CA ASP A 53 -21.13 25.88 -9.79
C ASP A 53 -21.42 24.45 -10.24
N ASN A 54 -20.40 23.78 -10.77
CA ASN A 54 -20.47 22.37 -11.13
C ASN A 54 -19.32 21.65 -10.44
N VAL A 55 -19.53 20.38 -10.09
CA VAL A 55 -18.42 19.51 -9.70
C VAL A 55 -17.50 19.40 -10.90
N VAL A 56 -16.22 19.72 -10.68
CA VAL A 56 -15.16 19.59 -11.68
C VAL A 56 -14.55 18.20 -11.54
N ASP A 57 -14.25 17.80 -10.31
CA ASP A 57 -13.55 16.56 -10.03
C ASP A 57 -13.85 16.03 -8.62
N GLY A 58 -13.58 14.75 -8.38
CA GLY A 58 -13.80 14.09 -7.10
C GLY A 58 -12.93 12.85 -6.94
N GLU A 59 -12.37 12.67 -5.74
CA GLU A 59 -11.48 11.56 -5.42
C GLU A 59 -11.59 11.18 -3.94
N TRP A 60 -11.37 9.91 -3.65
CA TRP A 60 -11.31 9.37 -2.30
C TRP A 60 -9.87 9.32 -1.81
N THR A 61 -9.65 9.52 -0.51
CA THR A 61 -8.37 9.13 0.09
C THR A 61 -8.12 7.63 -0.11
N PRO A 62 -6.85 7.19 -0.25
CA PRO A 62 -6.53 5.78 -0.49
C PRO A 62 -7.12 4.79 0.54
N ASP A 63 -7.30 5.24 1.78
CA ASP A 63 -7.90 4.49 2.90
C ASP A 63 -9.44 4.56 2.93
N GLY A 64 -10.06 5.32 2.02
CA GLY A 64 -11.50 5.56 1.97
C GLY A 64 -12.07 6.38 3.12
N ALA A 65 -11.23 6.93 4.00
CA ALA A 65 -11.67 7.69 5.17
C ALA A 65 -12.30 9.03 4.80
N ARG A 66 -11.91 9.63 3.67
CA ARG A 66 -12.42 10.92 3.23
C ARG A 66 -12.73 10.96 1.74
N PHE A 67 -13.79 11.69 1.40
CA PHE A 67 -14.11 12.05 0.03
C PHE A 67 -13.80 13.52 -0.19
N LEU A 68 -13.02 13.82 -1.22
CA LEU A 68 -12.68 15.16 -1.63
C LEU A 68 -13.30 15.44 -2.99
N PHE A 69 -13.85 16.63 -3.16
CA PHE A 69 -14.33 17.08 -4.47
C PHE A 69 -14.04 18.56 -4.65
N SER A 70 -13.92 18.95 -5.91
CA SER A 70 -13.80 20.34 -6.28
C SER A 70 -14.98 20.79 -7.13
N THR A 71 -15.37 22.05 -6.94
CA THR A 71 -16.12 22.80 -7.92
C THR A 71 -15.19 23.78 -8.61
N ASN A 72 -15.69 24.52 -9.59
CA ASN A 72 -14.98 25.64 -10.19
C ASN A 72 -14.59 26.77 -9.20
N LYS A 73 -15.06 26.74 -7.94
CA LYS A 73 -14.82 27.79 -6.93
C LYS A 73 -14.38 27.29 -5.56
N LYS A 74 -14.54 26.01 -5.27
CA LYS A 74 -14.31 25.46 -3.93
C LYS A 74 -13.61 24.11 -4.01
N LEU A 75 -12.79 23.85 -3.01
CA LEU A 75 -12.33 22.52 -2.66
C LEU A 75 -13.00 22.12 -1.34
N VAL A 76 -13.56 20.91 -1.30
CA VAL A 76 -14.28 20.40 -0.12
C VAL A 76 -13.73 19.03 0.24
N SER A 77 -13.53 18.80 1.54
CA SER A 77 -13.13 17.51 2.09
C SER A 77 -14.14 17.05 3.12
N VAL A 78 -14.63 15.82 2.97
CA VAL A 78 -15.71 15.24 3.78
C VAL A 78 -15.20 14.00 4.48
N ASP A 79 -15.31 13.98 5.80
CA ASP A 79 -15.07 12.79 6.62
C ASP A 79 -16.19 11.75 6.39
N ALA A 80 -15.83 10.56 5.91
CA ALA A 80 -16.80 9.55 5.51
C ALA A 80 -17.45 8.80 6.68
N ALA A 81 -16.98 9.03 7.90
CA ALA A 81 -17.55 8.46 9.12
C ALA A 81 -18.57 9.38 9.78
N SER A 82 -18.21 10.64 9.95
CA SER A 82 -18.99 11.65 10.67
C SER A 82 -19.81 12.56 9.76
N GLY A 83 -19.43 12.67 8.47
CA GLY A 83 -20.00 13.65 7.55
C GLY A 83 -19.47 15.07 7.76
N ALA A 84 -18.53 15.27 8.69
CA ALA A 84 -17.90 16.57 8.90
C ALA A 84 -17.18 17.03 7.62
N ALA A 85 -17.51 18.23 7.17
CA ALA A 85 -16.96 18.81 5.96
C ALA A 85 -16.15 20.08 6.28
N VAL A 86 -15.03 20.25 5.59
CA VAL A 86 -14.24 21.48 5.55
C VAL A 86 -14.15 21.96 4.11
N GLU A 87 -14.14 23.28 3.91
CA GLU A 87 -14.10 23.89 2.58
C GLU A 87 -13.11 25.06 2.52
N VAL A 88 -12.53 25.27 1.33
CA VAL A 88 -11.66 26.40 1.01
C VAL A 88 -11.97 26.90 -0.40
N ASN A 89 -11.84 28.21 -0.62
CA ASN A 89 -11.96 28.79 -1.95
C ASN A 89 -10.82 28.29 -2.85
N CYS A 90 -11.16 27.91 -4.08
CA CYS A 90 -10.24 27.33 -5.03
C CYS A 90 -10.62 27.72 -6.46
N THR A 91 -9.63 28.06 -7.29
CA THR A 91 -9.78 27.91 -8.74
C THR A 91 -9.27 26.52 -9.07
N CYS A 92 -10.18 25.57 -9.28
CA CYS A 92 -9.86 24.14 -9.39
C CYS A 92 -10.19 23.64 -10.81
N GLY A 93 -9.18 23.22 -11.55
CA GLY A 93 -9.29 22.54 -12.85
C GLY A 93 -9.19 21.01 -12.75
N GLY A 94 -8.61 20.48 -11.68
CA GLY A 94 -8.54 19.06 -11.35
C GLY A 94 -7.93 18.85 -9.96
N ILE A 95 -8.19 17.70 -9.34
CA ILE A 95 -7.62 17.35 -8.03
C ILE A 95 -6.96 15.98 -8.06
N ALA A 96 -6.01 15.77 -7.16
CA ALA A 96 -5.45 14.46 -6.86
C ALA A 96 -5.19 14.31 -5.37
N VAL A 97 -5.41 13.12 -4.82
CA VAL A 97 -5.13 12.84 -3.41
C VAL A 97 -3.98 11.84 -3.29
N ALA A 98 -2.93 12.21 -2.54
CA ALA A 98 -1.80 11.32 -2.24
C ALA A 98 -1.20 11.62 -0.86
N GLY A 99 -0.85 10.58 -0.09
CA GLY A 99 -0.15 10.74 1.19
C GLY A 99 -0.85 11.68 2.19
N GLY A 100 -2.18 11.61 2.28
CA GLY A 100 -2.96 12.50 3.15
C GLY A 100 -2.98 13.98 2.73
N THR A 101 -2.56 14.28 1.50
CA THR A 101 -2.51 15.63 0.93
C THR A 101 -3.36 15.65 -0.35
N VAL A 102 -4.08 16.75 -0.56
CA VAL A 102 -4.79 17.01 -1.81
C VAL A 102 -4.04 18.04 -2.63
N TYR A 103 -3.80 17.70 -3.88
CA TYR A 103 -3.09 18.48 -4.87
C TYR A 103 -4.10 19.04 -5.87
N VAL A 104 -4.03 20.32 -6.11
CA VAL A 104 -4.98 21.05 -6.95
C VAL A 104 -4.24 21.58 -8.18
N LEU A 105 -4.71 21.17 -9.35
CA LEU A 105 -4.35 21.80 -10.62
C LEU A 105 -5.34 22.95 -10.86
N ALA A 106 -4.85 24.19 -10.84
CA ALA A 106 -5.74 25.35 -10.91
C ALA A 106 -6.37 25.55 -12.30
N GLU A 107 -5.60 25.28 -13.35
CA GLU A 107 -6.02 25.49 -14.74
C GLU A 107 -5.32 24.52 -15.69
N TYR A 108 -5.91 24.35 -16.87
CA TYR A 108 -5.29 23.61 -17.97
C TYR A 108 -3.91 24.21 -18.32
N ASN A 109 -2.93 23.35 -18.57
CA ASN A 109 -1.54 23.73 -18.82
C ASN A 109 -0.84 24.43 -17.62
N GLY A 110 -1.43 24.36 -16.43
CA GLY A 110 -0.78 24.77 -15.19
C GLY A 110 0.51 23.97 -14.95
N LYS A 111 1.52 24.61 -14.34
CA LYS A 111 2.83 23.99 -14.07
C LYS A 111 3.05 23.57 -12.63
N GLU A 112 2.10 23.91 -11.78
CA GLU A 112 2.21 23.80 -10.33
C GLU A 112 0.92 23.20 -9.78
N LEU A 113 1.05 22.48 -8.66
CA LEU A 113 -0.07 21.93 -7.92
C LEU A 113 -0.08 22.57 -6.52
N ALA A 114 -1.16 23.27 -6.18
CA ALA A 114 -1.34 23.75 -4.82
C ALA A 114 -1.64 22.56 -3.90
N ALA A 115 -0.94 22.45 -2.77
CA ALA A 115 -1.07 21.33 -1.85
C ALA A 115 -1.79 21.77 -0.57
N TYR A 116 -2.75 20.96 -0.12
CA TYR A 116 -3.49 21.17 1.12
C TYR A 116 -3.53 19.86 1.91
N ASP A 117 -3.55 19.98 3.23
CA ASP A 117 -3.86 18.84 4.09
C ASP A 117 -5.25 18.28 3.74
N ALA A 118 -5.36 16.98 3.46
CA ALA A 118 -6.63 16.42 2.99
C ALA A 118 -7.72 16.46 4.07
N ALA A 119 -7.36 16.47 5.36
CA ALA A 119 -8.33 16.47 6.46
C ALA A 119 -8.81 17.87 6.82
N THR A 120 -7.90 18.84 6.86
CA THR A 120 -8.14 20.19 7.38
C THR A 120 -8.21 21.26 6.29
N LEU A 121 -7.75 20.95 5.08
CA LEU A 121 -7.54 21.89 3.96
C LEU A 121 -6.62 23.07 4.32
N VAL A 122 -5.76 22.91 5.33
CA VAL A 122 -4.69 23.87 5.62
C VAL A 122 -3.64 23.79 4.50
N PRO A 123 -3.22 24.92 3.90
CA PRO A 123 -2.20 24.93 2.86
C PRO A 123 -0.88 24.31 3.32
N LYS A 124 -0.31 23.42 2.49
CA LYS A 124 1.00 22.77 2.68
C LYS A 124 2.08 23.27 1.71
N GLY A 125 1.73 24.17 0.80
CA GLY A 125 2.65 24.75 -0.17
C GLY A 125 2.29 24.37 -1.61
N THR A 126 3.31 24.20 -2.45
CA THR A 126 3.14 23.98 -3.89
C THR A 126 4.13 22.91 -4.38
N LEU A 127 3.65 21.96 -5.17
CA LEU A 127 4.47 20.98 -5.89
C LEU A 127 4.68 21.45 -7.33
N LYS A 128 5.90 21.31 -7.86
CA LYS A 128 6.24 21.65 -9.26
C LYS A 128 6.55 20.36 -10.04
N PRO A 129 5.53 19.63 -10.50
CA PRO A 129 5.70 18.29 -11.06
C PRO A 129 6.22 18.26 -12.50
N VAL A 130 6.16 19.39 -13.21
CA VAL A 130 6.40 19.46 -14.65
C VAL A 130 7.88 19.28 -14.98
N GLN A 131 8.16 18.33 -15.87
CA GLN A 131 9.50 18.03 -16.37
C GLN A 131 10.01 19.17 -17.27
N PRO A 132 11.35 19.36 -17.45
CA PRO A 132 11.91 20.48 -18.20
C PRO A 132 11.37 20.67 -19.63
N ASN A 133 10.99 19.58 -20.29
CA ASN A 133 10.49 19.60 -21.67
C ASN A 133 8.95 19.69 -21.78
N ALA A 134 8.24 19.67 -20.66
CA ALA A 134 6.79 19.74 -20.65
C ALA A 134 6.29 21.20 -20.61
N ARG A 135 5.24 21.47 -21.37
CA ARG A 135 4.58 22.78 -21.50
C ARG A 135 3.69 23.10 -20.30
N GLY A 136 3.16 22.06 -19.65
CA GLY A 136 2.31 22.13 -18.46
C GLY A 136 1.56 20.82 -18.24
N LEU A 137 0.55 20.82 -17.38
CA LEU A 137 -0.25 19.66 -17.04
C LEU A 137 -1.59 19.66 -17.79
N LEU A 138 -1.94 18.51 -18.36
CA LEU A 138 -3.29 18.22 -18.85
C LEU A 138 -4.21 17.85 -17.68
N SER A 139 -3.75 16.95 -16.80
CA SER A 139 -4.52 16.41 -15.68
C SER A 139 -3.57 15.79 -14.64
N VAL A 140 -4.12 15.52 -13.45
CA VAL A 140 -3.46 14.87 -12.32
C VAL A 140 -4.45 13.90 -11.68
N ALA A 141 -3.97 12.78 -11.14
CA ALA A 141 -4.78 11.83 -10.38
C ALA A 141 -3.97 11.21 -9.23
N GLY A 142 -4.65 10.83 -8.14
CA GLY A 142 -4.05 10.08 -7.05
C GLY A 142 -3.80 8.61 -7.42
N ALA A 143 -2.70 8.06 -6.90
CA ALA A 143 -2.35 6.65 -7.05
C ALA A 143 -1.70 6.13 -5.75
N GLY A 144 -2.48 6.15 -4.67
CA GLY A 144 -2.01 5.79 -3.33
C GLY A 144 -1.23 6.95 -2.71
N ASP A 145 0.04 6.73 -2.41
CA ASP A 145 0.95 7.79 -1.93
C ASP A 145 1.72 8.47 -3.05
N ARG A 146 1.38 8.16 -4.30
CA ARG A 146 1.97 8.76 -5.51
C ARG A 146 0.93 9.55 -6.29
N LEU A 147 1.41 10.43 -7.14
CA LEU A 147 0.60 11.14 -8.13
C LEU A 147 0.91 10.60 -9.53
N VAL A 148 -0.11 10.52 -10.38
CA VAL A 148 0.07 10.32 -11.82
C VAL A 148 -0.28 11.63 -12.51
N THR A 149 0.68 12.18 -13.24
CA THR A 149 0.52 13.42 -14.01
C THR A 149 0.58 13.14 -15.50
N PHE A 150 -0.23 13.87 -16.25
CA PHE A 150 -0.26 13.84 -17.71
C PHE A 150 0.29 15.16 -18.22
N GLN A 151 1.56 15.17 -18.64
CA GLN A 151 2.32 16.39 -18.90
C GLN A 151 2.38 16.68 -20.39
N ILE A 152 1.88 17.84 -20.82
CA ILE A 152 1.80 18.24 -22.24
C ILE A 152 3.20 18.39 -22.81
N THR A 153 3.56 17.63 -23.83
CA THR A 153 4.85 17.73 -24.54
C THR A 153 4.70 18.39 -25.92
N ALA A 154 3.53 18.25 -26.56
CA ALA A 154 3.18 18.93 -27.79
C ALA A 154 1.74 19.44 -27.75
N ASP A 155 1.54 20.70 -28.18
CA ASP A 155 0.22 21.32 -28.27
C ASP A 155 -0.55 20.86 -29.51
N GLY A 156 -1.87 20.90 -29.41
CA GLY A 156 -2.79 20.62 -30.50
C GLY A 156 -4.22 20.54 -29.98
N ALA A 157 -5.18 20.31 -30.87
CA ALA A 157 -6.57 20.02 -30.46
C ALA A 157 -6.65 18.82 -29.50
N ARG A 158 -5.64 17.94 -29.53
CA ARG A 158 -5.41 16.88 -28.56
C ARG A 158 -3.91 16.85 -28.24
N PRO A 159 -3.50 17.31 -27.05
CA PRO A 159 -2.08 17.37 -26.72
C PRO A 159 -1.49 15.98 -26.59
N VAL A 160 -0.22 15.84 -26.99
CA VAL A 160 0.58 14.67 -26.61
C VAL A 160 1.02 14.88 -25.18
N THR A 161 0.84 13.87 -24.33
CA THR A 161 1.25 13.94 -22.94
C THR A 161 2.24 12.85 -22.57
N ASP A 162 3.25 13.19 -21.79
CA ASP A 162 4.03 12.22 -21.04
C ASP A 162 3.23 11.78 -19.81
N VAL A 163 3.28 10.49 -19.48
CA VAL A 163 2.70 9.97 -18.25
C VAL A 163 3.82 9.81 -17.23
N VAL A 164 3.71 10.55 -16.12
CA VAL A 164 4.77 10.66 -15.13
C VAL A 164 4.21 10.34 -13.75
N VAL A 165 4.81 9.35 -13.09
CA VAL A 165 4.55 9.01 -11.70
C VAL A 165 5.44 9.86 -10.81
N ILE A 166 4.86 10.50 -9.80
CA ILE A 166 5.56 11.42 -8.91
C ILE A 166 5.41 10.95 -7.48
N ASP A 167 6.53 10.88 -6.78
CA ASP A 167 6.57 10.81 -5.33
C ASP A 167 6.50 12.25 -4.79
N PRO A 168 5.34 12.68 -4.26
CA PRO A 168 5.21 14.06 -3.79
C PRO A 168 6.03 14.34 -2.52
N ALA A 169 6.44 13.32 -1.76
CA ALA A 169 7.26 13.51 -0.56
C ALA A 169 8.71 13.87 -0.91
N THR A 170 9.25 13.31 -1.99
CA THR A 170 10.63 13.55 -2.43
C THR A 170 10.73 14.47 -3.64
N GLY A 171 9.61 14.69 -4.35
CA GLY A 171 9.58 15.33 -5.66
C GLY A 171 10.15 14.46 -6.78
N ALA A 172 10.52 13.20 -6.50
CA ALA A 172 11.05 12.29 -7.51
C ALA A 172 9.97 12.00 -8.56
N ALA A 173 10.37 12.06 -9.83
CA ALA A 173 9.47 11.91 -10.96
C ALA A 173 10.02 10.86 -11.93
N THR A 174 9.17 9.90 -12.31
CA THR A 174 9.52 8.82 -13.22
C THR A 174 8.56 8.84 -14.40
N LYS A 175 9.08 9.11 -15.60
CA LYS A 175 8.31 8.95 -16.84
C LYS A 175 8.10 7.45 -17.10
N VAL A 176 6.85 7.03 -17.21
CA VAL A 176 6.47 5.62 -17.42
C VAL A 176 6.00 5.31 -18.83
N GLY A 177 5.74 6.35 -19.61
CA GLY A 177 5.31 6.25 -20.99
C GLY A 177 4.79 7.60 -21.50
N ASP A 178 4.04 7.55 -22.58
CA ASP A 178 3.34 8.70 -23.15
C ASP A 178 1.90 8.31 -23.48
N SER A 179 1.11 9.30 -23.87
CA SER A 179 -0.25 9.11 -24.32
C SER A 179 -0.34 8.94 -25.84
N PHE A 180 0.72 8.59 -26.57
CA PHE A 180 0.64 8.42 -28.03
C PHE A 180 -0.21 7.19 -28.40
N ASP A 181 -0.13 6.11 -27.61
CA ASP A 181 -0.96 4.91 -27.75
C ASP A 181 -2.33 5.02 -27.06
N GLY A 182 -2.45 5.98 -26.13
CA GLY A 182 -3.64 6.23 -25.32
C GLY A 182 -4.52 7.32 -25.88
N GLY A 183 -3.99 8.52 -26.12
CA GLY A 183 -4.68 9.76 -26.47
C GLY A 183 -5.18 10.54 -25.24
N LEU A 184 -6.17 11.42 -25.40
CA LEU A 184 -6.63 12.32 -24.32
C LEU A 184 -7.20 11.52 -23.15
N VAL A 185 -6.74 11.80 -21.92
CA VAL A 185 -7.18 11.08 -20.73
C VAL A 185 -8.63 11.42 -20.42
N GLN A 186 -9.48 10.40 -20.29
CA GLN A 186 -10.92 10.57 -20.07
C GLN A 186 -11.40 10.08 -18.70
N SER A 187 -10.71 9.10 -18.12
CA SER A 187 -11.09 8.50 -16.86
C SER A 187 -9.86 7.88 -16.22
N THR A 188 -9.80 7.91 -14.89
CA THR A 188 -8.72 7.33 -14.09
C THR A 188 -9.35 6.52 -12.95
N ALA A 189 -8.63 5.51 -12.47
CA ALA A 189 -9.01 4.76 -11.29
C ALA A 189 -7.77 4.14 -10.63
N TYR A 190 -7.70 4.21 -9.32
CA TYR A 190 -6.63 3.59 -8.53
C TYR A 190 -7.19 2.50 -7.62
N THR A 191 -6.41 1.44 -7.42
CA THR A 191 -6.59 0.49 -6.33
C THR A 191 -5.26 0.26 -5.61
N PRO A 192 -5.26 0.19 -4.27
CA PRO A 192 -4.09 -0.27 -3.52
C PRO A 192 -3.78 -1.75 -3.78
N ARG A 193 -4.73 -2.52 -4.33
CA ARG A 193 -4.55 -3.93 -4.65
C ARG A 193 -5.38 -4.34 -5.88
N ASN A 194 -4.74 -4.85 -6.90
CA ASN A 194 -5.40 -5.48 -8.04
C ASN A 194 -5.53 -7.00 -7.83
N TRP A 195 -5.99 -7.72 -8.87
CA TRP A 195 -6.06 -9.19 -8.90
C TRP A 195 -4.75 -9.91 -8.57
N ALA A 196 -3.59 -9.24 -8.69
CA ALA A 196 -2.27 -9.79 -8.42
C ALA A 196 -1.71 -9.36 -7.06
N GLY A 197 -2.51 -8.72 -6.20
CA GLY A 197 -2.05 -8.31 -4.87
C GLY A 197 -1.32 -6.96 -4.83
N LYS A 198 -1.15 -6.28 -5.98
CA LYS A 198 -0.29 -5.09 -6.11
C LYS A 198 -1.06 -3.79 -6.33
N PRO A 199 -0.53 -2.64 -5.91
CA PRO A 199 -1.08 -1.34 -6.29
C PRO A 199 -1.16 -1.19 -7.80
N MET A 200 -2.26 -0.63 -8.29
CA MET A 200 -2.46 -0.44 -9.71
C MET A 200 -3.25 0.83 -9.98
N PHE A 201 -2.70 1.66 -10.86
CA PHE A 201 -3.38 2.79 -11.44
C PHE A 201 -3.82 2.44 -12.86
N ALA A 202 -5.04 2.83 -13.21
CA ALA A 202 -5.59 2.68 -14.55
C ALA A 202 -6.05 4.02 -15.09
N TYR A 203 -5.89 4.24 -16.39
CA TYR A 203 -6.51 5.35 -17.08
C TYR A 203 -7.03 4.95 -18.46
N VAL A 204 -8.07 5.63 -18.94
CA VAL A 204 -8.48 5.57 -20.34
C VAL A 204 -7.81 6.71 -21.08
N GLY A 205 -7.06 6.38 -22.12
CA GLY A 205 -6.71 7.34 -23.17
C GLY A 205 -7.66 7.20 -24.36
N LEU A 206 -8.03 8.30 -25.00
CA LEU A 206 -8.74 8.31 -26.29
C LEU A 206 -7.84 8.71 -27.48
N ALA A 207 -7.33 7.72 -28.20
CA ALA A 207 -6.59 7.91 -29.45
C ALA A 207 -7.58 8.18 -30.59
N THR A 208 -7.24 9.03 -31.55
CA THR A 208 -8.17 9.44 -32.61
C THR A 208 -7.43 9.79 -33.89
N THR A 209 -8.15 9.79 -35.00
CA THR A 209 -7.68 10.40 -36.25
C THR A 209 -8.58 11.57 -36.70
N GLY A 210 -9.65 11.91 -35.96
CA GLY A 210 -10.60 12.96 -36.33
C GLY A 210 -11.88 12.98 -35.47
N ALA A 211 -12.83 13.86 -35.79
CA ALA A 211 -14.11 13.98 -35.05
C ALA A 211 -15.00 12.72 -35.14
N THR A 212 -14.77 11.87 -36.14
CA THR A 212 -15.60 10.69 -36.47
C THR A 212 -14.97 9.36 -36.06
N HIS A 213 -13.70 9.36 -35.60
CA HIS A 213 -12.94 8.15 -35.30
C HIS A 213 -12.17 8.30 -33.97
N GLY A 214 -12.51 7.51 -32.96
CA GLY A 214 -11.81 7.47 -31.69
C GLY A 214 -11.69 6.05 -31.16
N VAL A 215 -10.51 5.61 -30.75
CA VAL A 215 -10.27 4.27 -30.19
C VAL A 215 -9.71 4.43 -28.78
N ALA A 216 -10.56 4.33 -27.77
CA ALA A 216 -10.15 4.40 -26.37
C ALA A 216 -9.37 3.15 -25.92
N SER A 217 -8.25 3.33 -25.21
CA SER A 217 -7.41 2.29 -24.58
C SER A 217 -7.44 2.44 -23.07
N VAL A 218 -7.60 1.32 -22.36
CA VAL A 218 -7.25 1.25 -20.94
C VAL A 218 -5.75 0.99 -20.81
N VAL A 219 -5.08 1.76 -19.98
CA VAL A 219 -3.66 1.64 -19.68
C VAL A 219 -3.48 1.46 -18.17
N LEU A 220 -2.56 0.58 -17.79
CA LEU A 220 -2.26 0.20 -16.41
C LEU A 220 -0.82 0.55 -16.03
N ILE A 221 -0.61 1.01 -14.80
CA ILE A 221 0.69 1.39 -14.24
C ILE A 221 0.77 0.90 -12.78
N ASP A 222 1.85 0.22 -12.41
CA ASP A 222 2.21 0.04 -10.99
C ASP A 222 2.88 1.35 -10.50
N PRO A 223 2.22 2.13 -9.63
CA PRO A 223 2.77 3.41 -9.17
C PRO A 223 3.96 3.26 -8.20
N VAL A 224 4.15 2.08 -7.60
CA VAL A 224 5.25 1.82 -6.65
C VAL A 224 6.50 1.35 -7.38
N ASN A 225 6.33 0.59 -8.46
CA ASN A 225 7.42 0.14 -9.34
C ASN A 225 7.20 0.60 -10.79
N PRO A 226 7.29 1.91 -11.06
CA PRO A 226 6.96 2.50 -12.36
C PRO A 226 8.03 2.16 -13.42
N ALA A 227 7.89 1.02 -14.10
CA ALA A 227 8.82 0.61 -15.16
C ALA A 227 8.24 0.80 -16.57
N GLN A 228 6.96 0.48 -16.79
CA GLN A 228 6.30 0.58 -18.09
C GLN A 228 4.77 0.60 -17.94
N GLN A 229 4.09 1.20 -18.91
CA GLN A 229 2.65 1.05 -19.11
C GLN A 229 2.28 -0.33 -19.68
N ILE A 230 1.16 -0.89 -19.23
CA ILE A 230 0.51 -2.05 -19.86
C ILE A 230 -0.76 -1.57 -20.55
N VAL A 231 -0.84 -1.72 -21.87
CA VAL A 231 -2.00 -1.32 -22.67
C VAL A 231 -2.95 -2.51 -22.85
N GLY A 232 -4.22 -2.32 -22.50
CA GLY A 232 -5.24 -3.37 -22.61
C GLY A 232 -5.61 -3.69 -24.06
N ASP A 233 -5.90 -4.96 -24.33
CA ASP A 233 -6.38 -5.42 -25.64
C ASP A 233 -7.83 -4.94 -25.91
N LYS A 234 -8.10 -4.57 -27.18
CA LYS A 234 -9.41 -4.13 -27.67
C LYS A 234 -10.02 -5.07 -28.70
N GLY A 235 -9.34 -6.18 -29.04
CA GLY A 235 -9.78 -7.15 -30.04
C GLY A 235 -11.21 -7.62 -29.81
N HIS A 236 -11.57 -7.87 -28.54
CA HIS A 236 -12.92 -8.28 -28.16
C HIS A 236 -14.01 -7.25 -28.45
N LEU A 237 -13.73 -5.95 -28.22
CA LEU A 237 -14.69 -4.87 -28.52
C LEU A 237 -14.86 -4.71 -30.04
N ARG A 238 -13.77 -4.76 -30.80
CA ARG A 238 -13.81 -4.72 -32.27
C ARG A 238 -14.60 -5.88 -32.87
N ALA A 239 -14.41 -7.09 -32.34
CA ALA A 239 -15.09 -8.29 -32.83
C ALA A 239 -16.63 -8.20 -32.74
N ARG A 240 -17.18 -7.47 -31.76
CA ARG A 240 -18.65 -7.27 -31.62
C ARG A 240 -19.26 -6.38 -32.70
N ALA A 241 -18.44 -5.65 -33.44
CA ALA A 241 -18.86 -4.74 -34.51
C ALA A 241 -18.04 -5.01 -35.79
N ALA A 242 -17.73 -6.29 -36.08
CA ALA A 242 -16.83 -6.68 -37.16
C ALA A 242 -17.24 -6.21 -38.57
N ASN A 243 -18.52 -5.87 -38.76
CA ASN A 243 -19.08 -5.40 -40.03
C ASN A 243 -19.20 -3.86 -40.11
N VAL A 244 -18.73 -3.13 -39.09
CA VAL A 244 -18.76 -1.66 -39.08
C VAL A 244 -17.48 -1.15 -39.72
N GLU A 245 -17.61 -0.37 -40.78
CA GLU A 245 -16.51 0.37 -41.39
C GLU A 245 -16.12 1.52 -40.44
N ASP A 246 -14.84 1.59 -40.08
CA ASP A 246 -14.24 2.56 -39.14
C ASP A 246 -14.95 2.73 -37.78
N PRO A 247 -15.03 1.67 -36.95
CA PRO A 247 -15.69 1.74 -35.66
C PRO A 247 -14.89 2.61 -34.67
N SER A 248 -15.58 3.52 -34.00
CA SER A 248 -15.10 4.20 -32.80
C SER A 248 -15.40 3.37 -31.56
N ILE A 249 -14.42 3.28 -30.66
CA ILE A 249 -14.51 2.61 -29.37
C ILE A 249 -14.46 3.67 -28.28
N ASP A 250 -15.53 3.73 -27.50
CA ASP A 250 -15.66 4.57 -26.31
C ASP A 250 -15.43 3.70 -25.07
N GLN A 251 -14.58 4.15 -24.17
CA GLN A 251 -14.34 3.54 -22.86
C GLN A 251 -14.40 4.66 -21.83
N THR A 252 -15.30 4.55 -20.85
CA THR A 252 -15.51 5.59 -19.84
C THR A 252 -15.78 4.95 -18.50
N ASN A 253 -15.77 5.78 -17.44
CA ASN A 253 -16.14 5.36 -16.10
C ASN A 253 -15.32 4.15 -15.68
N LEU A 254 -14.02 4.33 -15.44
CA LEU A 254 -13.19 3.30 -14.84
C LEU A 254 -13.52 3.15 -13.35
N TRP A 255 -13.54 1.92 -12.85
CA TRP A 255 -13.60 1.64 -11.42
C TRP A 255 -12.90 0.33 -11.09
N TRP A 256 -12.35 0.21 -9.89
CA TRP A 256 -11.90 -1.08 -9.37
C TRP A 256 -13.03 -1.72 -8.57
N SER A 257 -13.34 -2.98 -8.85
CA SER A 257 -14.25 -3.76 -8.01
C SER A 257 -13.55 -4.23 -6.75
N TRP A 258 -14.34 -4.55 -5.73
CA TRP A 258 -13.85 -5.17 -4.50
C TRP A 258 -13.13 -6.50 -4.70
N ASP A 259 -13.10 -7.13 -5.87
CA ASP A 259 -12.30 -8.34 -6.13
C ASP A 259 -11.03 -8.04 -6.93
N GLY A 260 -10.69 -6.75 -7.07
CA GLY A 260 -9.41 -6.31 -7.64
C GLY A 260 -9.41 -6.28 -9.14
N LYS A 261 -10.56 -6.53 -9.77
CA LYS A 261 -10.74 -6.42 -11.22
C LYS A 261 -11.02 -4.99 -11.61
N LEU A 262 -10.57 -4.62 -12.80
CA LEU A 262 -10.83 -3.31 -13.36
C LEU A 262 -12.13 -3.36 -14.18
N GLY A 263 -13.11 -2.55 -13.79
CA GLY A 263 -14.34 -2.32 -14.52
C GLY A 263 -14.23 -1.11 -15.44
N VAL A 264 -14.88 -1.19 -16.61
CA VAL A 264 -15.05 -0.07 -17.54
C VAL A 264 -16.42 -0.15 -18.23
N THR A 265 -17.00 1.01 -18.54
CA THR A 265 -18.16 1.11 -19.42
C THR A 265 -17.65 1.27 -20.86
N ALA A 266 -18.02 0.37 -21.77
CA ALA A 266 -17.58 0.45 -23.16
C ALA A 266 -18.74 0.34 -24.16
N ARG A 267 -18.56 0.99 -25.32
CA ARG A 267 -19.43 0.82 -26.50
C ARG A 267 -18.65 1.03 -27.79
N VAL A 268 -19.20 0.51 -28.88
CA VAL A 268 -18.79 0.78 -30.26
C VAL A 268 -19.83 1.67 -30.92
N TRP A 269 -19.38 2.72 -31.58
CA TRP A 269 -20.21 3.67 -32.33
C TRP A 269 -19.50 4.11 -33.61
N SER A 270 -20.21 4.67 -34.56
CA SER A 270 -19.61 5.42 -35.67
C SER A 270 -20.47 6.63 -36.00
N CYS A 271 -19.87 7.66 -36.61
CA CYS A 271 -20.66 8.76 -37.19
C CYS A 271 -20.53 8.73 -38.71
N ASP A 272 -21.52 9.32 -39.39
CA ASP A 272 -21.36 9.61 -40.81
C ASP A 272 -20.13 10.51 -41.07
N THR A 273 -19.64 10.53 -42.31
CA THR A 273 -18.41 11.26 -42.72
C THR A 273 -18.47 12.78 -42.48
N MET A 274 -19.62 13.34 -42.10
CA MET A 274 -19.78 14.74 -41.70
C MET A 274 -20.10 14.94 -40.21
N GLY A 275 -20.12 13.87 -39.40
CA GLY A 275 -20.44 13.91 -37.98
C GLY A 275 -21.89 14.34 -37.66
N ARG A 276 -22.80 14.32 -38.64
CA ARG A 276 -24.18 14.84 -38.49
C ARG A 276 -25.08 13.85 -37.76
N SER A 277 -24.81 12.57 -37.88
CA SER A 277 -25.49 11.49 -37.17
C SER A 277 -24.48 10.46 -36.69
N CYS A 278 -24.66 10.01 -35.45
CA CYS A 278 -23.84 8.98 -34.83
C CYS A 278 -24.72 7.80 -34.44
N THR A 279 -24.27 6.60 -34.78
CA THR A 279 -24.97 5.34 -34.54
C THR A 279 -24.17 4.53 -33.53
N ASP A 280 -24.82 4.15 -32.43
CA ASP A 280 -24.28 3.17 -31.51
C ASP A 280 -24.51 1.75 -32.09
N HIS A 281 -23.42 1.02 -32.33
CA HIS A 281 -23.47 -0.35 -32.85
C HIS A 281 -23.53 -1.39 -31.74
N THR A 282 -23.11 -1.02 -30.53
CA THR A 282 -23.29 -1.83 -29.33
C THR A 282 -23.89 -0.96 -28.23
N PRO A 283 -24.77 -1.50 -27.37
CA PRO A 283 -25.17 -0.80 -26.16
C PRO A 283 -23.95 -0.53 -25.27
N LYS A 284 -24.05 0.48 -24.40
CA LYS A 284 -23.11 0.66 -23.30
C LYS A 284 -23.17 -0.58 -22.42
N THR A 285 -22.07 -1.32 -22.37
CA THR A 285 -21.94 -2.58 -21.63
C THR A 285 -20.80 -2.47 -20.64
N GLN A 286 -20.89 -3.24 -19.56
CA GLN A 286 -19.84 -3.29 -18.56
C GLN A 286 -18.85 -4.40 -18.88
N TRP A 287 -17.59 -4.04 -18.82
CA TRP A 287 -16.48 -4.95 -19.03
C TRP A 287 -15.60 -5.00 -17.79
N SER A 288 -15.06 -6.18 -17.52
CA SER A 288 -14.14 -6.43 -16.40
C SER A 288 -12.84 -7.02 -16.92
N PHE A 289 -11.71 -6.57 -16.37
CA PHE A 289 -10.38 -7.07 -16.63
C PHE A 289 -9.77 -7.66 -15.37
N ASP A 290 -9.30 -8.91 -15.45
CA ASP A 290 -8.74 -9.69 -14.35
C ASP A 290 -7.25 -10.03 -14.53
N GLY A 291 -6.58 -9.35 -15.46
CA GLY A 291 -5.20 -9.64 -15.85
C GLY A 291 -5.05 -10.66 -16.98
N ARG A 292 -6.08 -11.44 -17.29
CA ARG A 292 -6.05 -12.43 -18.39
C ARG A 292 -6.75 -11.91 -19.65
N GLY A 293 -7.78 -11.09 -19.49
CA GLY A 293 -8.51 -10.53 -20.61
C GLY A 293 -9.75 -9.74 -20.17
N TRP A 294 -10.41 -9.14 -21.16
CA TRP A 294 -11.67 -8.41 -20.95
C TRP A 294 -12.87 -9.34 -21.13
N ALA A 295 -13.79 -9.32 -20.17
CA ALA A 295 -15.06 -10.04 -20.24
C ALA A 295 -16.24 -9.10 -19.98
N VAL A 296 -17.36 -9.33 -20.69
CA VAL A 296 -18.61 -8.64 -20.39
C VAL A 296 -19.21 -9.22 -19.12
N VAL A 297 -19.53 -8.36 -18.16
CA VAL A 297 -20.06 -8.77 -16.85
C VAL A 297 -21.51 -8.36 -16.62
N ASP A 298 -22.06 -7.48 -17.46
CA ASP A 298 -23.45 -7.05 -17.36
C ASP A 298 -23.98 -6.56 -18.72
N GLU A 299 -25.07 -7.18 -19.19
CA GLU A 299 -25.76 -6.83 -20.44
C GLU A 299 -27.10 -6.11 -20.21
N ARG A 300 -27.47 -5.80 -18.96
CA ARG A 300 -28.74 -5.13 -18.59
C ARG A 300 -28.77 -3.65 -18.97
N GLY A 301 -27.76 -3.13 -19.68
CA GLY A 301 -27.63 -1.72 -20.04
C GLY A 301 -27.30 -0.79 -18.87
N LEU A 302 -26.73 -1.35 -17.80
CA LEU A 302 -26.20 -0.57 -16.68
C LEU A 302 -24.90 0.14 -17.09
N VAL A 303 -24.71 1.37 -16.62
CA VAL A 303 -23.47 2.13 -16.80
C VAL A 303 -22.35 1.49 -15.98
N SER A 304 -22.58 1.24 -14.69
CA SER A 304 -21.63 0.51 -13.83
C SER A 304 -22.31 -0.20 -12.68
N THR A 305 -21.70 -1.28 -12.24
CA THR A 305 -22.06 -2.08 -11.08
C THR A 305 -20.83 -2.15 -10.18
N ARG A 306 -20.87 -1.49 -9.03
CA ARG A 306 -19.72 -1.36 -8.11
C ARG A 306 -19.99 -2.16 -6.85
N GLY A 307 -19.33 -3.30 -6.70
CA GLY A 307 -19.37 -4.10 -5.48
C GLY A 307 -18.53 -3.46 -4.39
N LEU A 308 -19.09 -3.33 -3.19
CA LEU A 308 -18.54 -2.57 -2.06
C LEU A 308 -18.57 -3.41 -0.77
N GLY A 309 -18.22 -4.69 -0.88
CA GLY A 309 -18.16 -5.66 0.23
C GLY A 309 -19.53 -6.19 0.70
N GLY A 310 -20.32 -5.33 1.36
CA GLY A 310 -21.64 -5.67 1.93
C GLY A 310 -22.83 -5.49 0.98
N GLY A 311 -22.59 -5.00 -0.23
CA GLY A 311 -23.62 -4.73 -1.22
C GLY A 311 -23.03 -4.21 -2.53
N THR A 312 -23.90 -3.79 -3.44
CA THR A 312 -23.54 -3.29 -4.76
C THR A 312 -24.27 -1.97 -5.04
N VAL A 313 -23.58 -1.03 -5.67
CA VAL A 313 -24.16 0.21 -6.18
C VAL A 313 -24.25 0.09 -7.70
N GLU A 314 -25.47 0.12 -8.22
CA GLU A 314 -25.75 0.08 -9.64
C GLU A 314 -26.07 1.49 -10.16
N LEU A 315 -25.39 1.90 -11.24
CA LEU A 315 -25.65 3.11 -11.99
C LEU A 315 -26.35 2.73 -13.30
N SER A 316 -27.56 3.22 -13.50
CA SER A 316 -28.43 2.94 -14.64
C SER A 316 -28.80 4.21 -15.40
N GLY A 317 -29.23 4.08 -16.66
CA GLY A 317 -29.68 5.21 -17.50
C GLY A 317 -28.55 5.85 -18.34
N GLY A 318 -28.90 6.86 -19.14
CA GLY A 318 -27.97 7.53 -20.06
C GLY A 318 -27.98 7.00 -21.50
N ASN A 319 -29.17 6.83 -22.09
CA ASN A 319 -29.36 6.46 -23.50
C ASN A 319 -28.44 7.28 -24.43
N ALA A 320 -28.03 6.65 -25.53
CA ALA A 320 -27.28 7.25 -26.65
C ALA A 320 -27.85 8.60 -27.14
N SER A 321 -29.14 8.84 -26.92
CA SER A 321 -29.90 10.01 -27.38
C SER A 321 -30.00 11.18 -26.38
N GLY A 322 -29.29 11.16 -25.24
CA GLY A 322 -29.07 12.36 -24.41
C GLY A 322 -30.20 12.81 -23.46
N THR A 323 -31.29 12.07 -23.29
CA THR A 323 -32.44 12.51 -22.44
C THR A 323 -32.68 11.69 -21.17
N GLY A 324 -32.00 10.55 -20.99
CA GLY A 324 -32.20 9.68 -19.81
C GLY A 324 -31.29 10.07 -18.65
N LYS A 325 -31.85 10.68 -17.60
CA LYS A 325 -31.13 10.96 -16.34
C LYS A 325 -30.60 9.67 -15.71
N GLN A 326 -29.34 9.67 -15.28
CA GLN A 326 -28.77 8.50 -14.59
C GLN A 326 -29.39 8.32 -13.20
N ARG A 327 -29.46 7.07 -12.74
CA ARG A 327 -30.04 6.68 -11.45
C ARG A 327 -29.12 5.71 -10.72
N ILE A 328 -28.95 5.95 -9.42
CA ILE A 328 -28.26 5.03 -8.50
C ILE A 328 -29.29 4.15 -7.80
N THR A 329 -29.04 2.84 -7.82
CA THR A 329 -29.77 1.82 -7.06
C THR A 329 -28.78 1.10 -6.15
N LEU A 330 -29.10 0.99 -4.86
CA LEU A 330 -28.39 0.14 -3.91
C LEU A 330 -28.98 -1.26 -3.94
N VAL A 331 -28.11 -2.27 -3.98
CA VAL A 331 -28.48 -3.69 -4.00
C VAL A 331 -27.78 -4.41 -2.85
N THR A 332 -28.56 -5.00 -1.94
CA THR A 332 -28.07 -5.76 -0.77
C THR A 332 -28.83 -7.08 -0.69
N GLY A 333 -28.19 -8.17 -1.12
CA GLY A 333 -28.86 -9.46 -1.31
C GLY A 333 -29.98 -9.33 -2.36
N GLU A 334 -31.20 -9.69 -1.99
CA GLU A 334 -32.38 -9.53 -2.85
C GLU A 334 -32.99 -8.12 -2.78
N HIS A 335 -32.59 -7.29 -1.81
CA HIS A 335 -33.13 -5.95 -1.64
C HIS A 335 -32.54 -4.99 -2.67
N ARG A 336 -33.41 -4.23 -3.36
CA ARG A 336 -33.04 -3.20 -4.35
C ARG A 336 -33.75 -1.90 -4.02
N LYS A 337 -33.00 -0.83 -3.77
CA LYS A 337 -33.54 0.49 -3.41
C LYS A 337 -32.97 1.59 -4.28
N ALA A 338 -33.83 2.38 -4.92
CA ALA A 338 -33.39 3.58 -5.62
C ALA A 338 -32.92 4.64 -4.61
N VAL A 339 -31.69 5.13 -4.77
CA VAL A 339 -31.07 6.11 -3.86
C VAL A 339 -31.12 7.52 -4.43
N ALA A 340 -30.86 7.65 -5.74
CA ALA A 340 -30.80 8.95 -6.40
C ALA A 340 -31.16 8.85 -7.88
N SER A 341 -31.64 9.96 -8.43
CA SER A 341 -31.81 10.20 -9.87
C SER A 341 -31.13 11.50 -10.25
N ASP A 342 -30.90 11.73 -11.55
CA ASP A 342 -30.17 12.90 -12.04
C ASP A 342 -28.69 12.92 -11.61
N VAL A 343 -28.10 11.73 -11.58
CA VAL A 343 -26.71 11.54 -11.16
C VAL A 343 -25.78 12.01 -12.28
N THR A 344 -24.81 12.84 -11.92
CA THR A 344 -23.80 13.39 -12.84
C THR A 344 -22.41 12.82 -12.57
N GLY A 345 -22.18 12.22 -11.40
CA GLY A 345 -20.94 11.55 -11.04
C GLY A 345 -21.15 10.54 -9.91
N LEU A 346 -20.36 9.46 -9.93
CA LEU A 346 -20.34 8.41 -8.91
C LEU A 346 -18.88 8.06 -8.59
N TRP A 347 -18.53 8.15 -7.32
CA TRP A 347 -17.21 7.84 -6.79
C TRP A 347 -17.33 6.80 -5.68
N THR A 348 -16.45 5.82 -5.71
CA THR A 348 -16.36 4.77 -4.71
C THR A 348 -14.95 4.76 -4.16
N PRO A 349 -14.77 4.53 -2.84
CA PRO A 349 -13.45 4.39 -2.26
C PRO A 349 -12.65 3.32 -3.01
N PRO A 350 -11.32 3.47 -3.11
CA PRO A 350 -10.44 2.37 -3.52
C PRO A 350 -10.72 1.23 -2.56
N SER A 351 -11.43 0.21 -3.03
CA SER A 351 -11.76 -0.95 -2.20
C SER A 351 -10.61 -1.92 -2.39
N PRO A 352 -9.73 -2.13 -1.40
CA PRO A 352 -8.76 -3.20 -1.51
C PRO A 352 -9.56 -4.49 -1.68
N PRO A 353 -9.29 -5.30 -2.73
CA PRO A 353 -9.83 -6.61 -2.74
C PRO A 353 -9.44 -7.42 -1.51
N PRO A 354 -10.28 -8.43 -1.17
CA PRO A 354 -9.81 -9.49 -0.33
C PRO A 354 -8.44 -9.88 -0.87
N PRO A 355 -7.46 -9.97 0.03
CA PRO A 355 -6.15 -10.44 -0.34
C PRO A 355 -6.25 -11.67 -1.28
N PRO A 356 -5.55 -11.73 -2.43
CA PRO A 356 -5.55 -12.93 -3.26
C PRO A 356 -5.14 -14.10 -2.37
N LYS A 357 -5.84 -15.23 -2.43
CA LYS A 357 -5.52 -16.40 -1.59
C LYS A 357 -4.01 -16.63 -1.60
N SER A 358 -3.39 -16.51 -0.43
CA SER A 358 -1.97 -16.78 -0.26
C SER A 358 -1.62 -18.10 -0.95
N ASP A 359 -0.48 -18.11 -1.64
CA ASP A 359 0.13 -19.33 -2.15
C ASP A 359 0.60 -20.26 -1.00
N GLY A 360 0.47 -19.79 0.24
CA GLY A 360 0.89 -20.42 1.48
C GLY A 360 2.16 -19.79 2.02
N THR A 361 2.89 -19.02 1.22
CA THR A 361 4.16 -18.45 1.65
C THR A 361 3.97 -17.23 2.55
N VAL A 362 4.90 -17.05 3.47
CA VAL A 362 5.01 -15.89 4.36
C VAL A 362 6.39 -15.29 4.17
N THR A 363 6.46 -14.01 3.83
CA THR A 363 7.70 -13.29 3.62
C THR A 363 8.15 -12.59 4.90
N VAL A 364 9.36 -12.90 5.34
CA VAL A 364 9.98 -12.31 6.53
C VAL A 364 11.12 -11.39 6.12
N VAL A 365 11.00 -10.12 6.48
CA VAL A 365 11.98 -9.07 6.29
C VAL A 365 12.72 -8.84 7.61
N ASN A 366 14.05 -8.82 7.56
CA ASN A 366 14.91 -8.44 8.67
C ASN A 366 15.72 -7.20 8.30
N LEU A 367 15.66 -6.17 9.14
CA LEU A 367 16.39 -4.93 8.91
C LEU A 367 16.70 -4.24 10.24
N ASN A 368 17.97 -4.00 10.53
CA ASN A 368 18.32 -2.98 11.50
C ASN A 368 17.95 -1.64 10.86
N ALA A 369 16.91 -1.00 11.37
CA ALA A 369 16.35 0.20 10.74
C ALA A 369 17.25 1.43 10.98
N ALA A 370 18.23 1.33 11.89
CA ALA A 370 19.08 2.43 12.36
C ALA A 370 18.26 3.64 12.86
N MET A 371 16.99 3.40 13.18
CA MET A 371 16.03 4.42 13.56
C MET A 371 16.23 4.90 14.99
N GLY A 372 17.23 4.37 15.70
CA GLY A 372 17.63 4.63 17.08
C GLY A 372 19.13 4.57 17.30
N PHE A 373 19.89 4.73 16.22
CA PHE A 373 21.30 5.01 16.30
C PHE A 373 21.47 6.36 17.01
N LYS A 374 22.04 6.33 18.23
CA LYS A 374 22.22 7.52 19.08
C LYS A 374 23.13 8.52 18.39
N LEU A 375 22.53 9.54 17.81
CA LEU A 375 23.21 10.71 17.30
C LEU A 375 22.54 11.95 17.90
N GLY A 376 23.37 12.94 18.22
CA GLY A 376 22.96 14.16 18.89
C GLY A 376 22.21 15.12 17.96
N ALA A 377 21.68 16.19 18.54
CA ALA A 377 21.13 17.29 17.76
C ALA A 377 22.18 17.83 16.77
N GLY A 378 21.77 18.10 15.53
CA GLY A 378 22.62 18.66 14.47
C GLY A 378 23.56 17.67 13.79
N GLU A 379 23.51 16.40 14.17
CA GLU A 379 24.21 15.35 13.45
C GLU A 379 23.33 14.88 12.27
N ASP A 380 23.62 15.41 11.08
CA ASP A 380 22.98 15.05 9.79
C ASP A 380 23.03 13.55 9.46
N ARG A 381 23.81 12.82 10.27
CA ARG A 381 24.05 11.39 10.30
C ARG A 381 22.89 10.59 10.94
N GLY A 382 21.93 11.22 11.64
CA GLY A 382 21.16 10.56 12.71
C GLY A 382 19.64 10.64 12.75
N THR A 383 19.05 9.45 12.92
CA THR A 383 17.62 9.11 13.09
C THR A 383 16.69 9.92 12.21
N ASN A 384 16.48 9.39 11.02
CA ASN A 384 15.44 9.74 10.07
C ASN A 384 14.03 9.46 10.66
N ALA A 385 13.71 10.02 11.83
CA ALA A 385 12.43 9.86 12.56
C ALA A 385 11.32 10.76 12.00
N LYS A 386 11.47 11.22 10.75
CA LYS A 386 10.44 11.99 10.04
C LYS A 386 9.43 11.04 9.44
N LEU A 387 8.19 11.51 9.28
CA LEU A 387 7.15 10.73 8.61
C LEU A 387 7.63 10.24 7.23
N GLU A 388 8.26 11.10 6.43
CA GLU A 388 8.81 10.76 5.10
C GLU A 388 9.77 9.57 5.11
N ASP A 389 10.50 9.38 6.21
CA ASP A 389 11.48 8.31 6.33
C ASP A 389 10.85 7.02 6.85
N LEU A 390 9.84 7.13 7.71
CA LEU A 390 8.98 6.00 8.08
C LEU A 390 8.20 5.48 6.85
N GLU A 391 7.78 6.38 5.96
CA GLU A 391 7.16 6.04 4.66
C GLU A 391 8.16 5.30 3.74
N LYS A 392 9.44 5.67 3.75
CA LYS A 392 10.52 4.96 3.02
C LYS A 392 10.85 3.59 3.62
N LEU A 393 10.82 3.47 4.96
CA LEU A 393 10.98 2.19 5.64
C LEU A 393 9.80 1.25 5.34
N ALA A 394 8.58 1.78 5.27
CA ALA A 394 7.43 1.03 4.81
C ALA A 394 7.57 0.64 3.32
N ASP A 395 8.08 1.52 2.45
CA ASP A 395 8.42 1.18 1.06
C ASP A 395 9.42 0.01 0.99
N ASP A 396 10.45 0.01 1.83
CA ASP A 396 11.44 -1.08 1.90
C ASP A 396 10.77 -2.42 2.21
N ILE A 397 9.87 -2.46 3.19
CA ILE A 397 9.11 -3.67 3.58
C ILE A 397 8.19 -4.12 2.45
N LEU A 398 7.42 -3.20 1.86
CA LEU A 398 6.41 -3.52 0.85
C LEU A 398 7.03 -3.95 -0.49
N ARG A 399 8.19 -3.40 -0.88
CA ARG A 399 8.90 -3.84 -2.09
C ARG A 399 9.37 -5.28 -2.01
N GLN A 400 9.52 -5.83 -0.79
CA GLN A 400 9.86 -7.22 -0.58
C GLN A 400 8.63 -8.13 -0.48
N ASP A 401 7.41 -7.61 -0.61
CA ASP A 401 6.17 -8.32 -0.29
C ASP A 401 6.16 -8.83 1.17
N GLY A 402 6.72 -8.05 2.11
CA GLY A 402 6.86 -8.47 3.51
C GLY A 402 5.51 -8.70 4.21
N ASP A 403 5.37 -9.83 4.90
CA ASP A 403 4.25 -10.13 5.81
C ASP A 403 4.67 -9.98 7.27
N ILE A 404 5.96 -10.19 7.55
CA ILE A 404 6.58 -9.99 8.86
C ILE A 404 7.81 -9.11 8.69
N ALA A 405 7.90 -8.01 9.43
CA ALA A 405 9.08 -7.16 9.47
C ALA A 405 9.69 -7.18 10.87
N ASN A 406 10.86 -7.81 10.99
CA ASN A 406 11.72 -7.80 12.17
C ASN A 406 12.67 -6.61 12.06
N LEU A 407 12.37 -5.56 12.82
CA LEU A 407 13.11 -4.30 12.80
C LEU A 407 13.89 -4.13 14.11
N GLN A 408 15.17 -3.75 14.01
CA GLN A 408 16.01 -3.41 15.17
C GLN A 408 16.30 -1.91 15.22
N GLU A 409 16.70 -1.44 16.41
CA GLU A 409 16.97 -0.01 16.69
C GLU A 409 15.79 0.90 16.38
N MET A 410 14.57 0.48 16.74
CA MET A 410 13.38 1.30 16.56
C MET A 410 13.11 2.16 17.78
N ALA A 411 12.44 3.29 17.58
CA ALA A 411 11.63 3.94 18.61
C ALA A 411 10.23 3.32 18.61
N LYS A 412 9.64 3.03 19.77
CA LYS A 412 8.29 2.45 19.84
C LYS A 412 7.22 3.29 19.13
N PRO A 413 7.17 4.64 19.27
CA PRO A 413 6.22 5.46 18.51
C PRO A 413 6.44 5.38 17.00
N ALA A 414 7.69 5.34 16.53
CA ALA A 414 8.01 5.19 15.12
C ALA A 414 7.52 3.82 14.59
N ALA A 415 7.72 2.74 15.35
CA ALA A 415 7.22 1.42 14.97
C ALA A 415 5.68 1.38 14.88
N LYS A 416 4.97 2.06 15.79
CA LYS A 416 3.51 2.23 15.71
C LYS A 416 3.09 2.98 14.44
N GLU A 417 3.82 4.04 14.06
CA GLU A 417 3.52 4.78 12.83
C GLU A 417 3.83 3.96 11.56
N VAL A 418 4.93 3.20 11.52
CA VAL A 418 5.22 2.29 10.39
C VAL A 418 4.12 1.24 10.25
N ALA A 419 3.64 0.66 11.37
CA ALA A 419 2.49 -0.25 11.34
C ALA A 419 1.23 0.42 10.76
N ALA A 420 0.97 1.69 11.12
CA ALA A 420 -0.15 2.45 10.59
C ALA A 420 0.01 2.76 9.10
N ILE A 421 1.21 3.13 8.63
CA ILE A 421 1.53 3.33 7.21
C ILE A 421 1.28 2.03 6.43
N LEU A 422 1.82 0.91 6.90
CA LEU A 422 1.64 -0.41 6.28
C LEU A 422 0.16 -0.80 6.25
N ALA A 423 -0.58 -0.55 7.33
CA ALA A 423 -2.02 -0.80 7.38
C ALA A 423 -2.80 0.03 6.36
N ARG A 424 -2.52 1.35 6.27
CA ARG A 424 -3.12 2.23 5.26
C ARG A 424 -2.82 1.78 3.83
N ARG A 425 -1.56 1.45 3.54
CA ARG A 425 -1.10 1.08 2.19
C ARG A 425 -1.55 -0.30 1.74
N THR A 426 -1.63 -1.25 2.65
CA THR A 426 -2.02 -2.63 2.34
C THR A 426 -3.51 -2.89 2.56
N GLY A 427 -4.22 -1.98 3.25
CA GLY A 427 -5.58 -2.21 3.73
C GLY A 427 -5.70 -3.42 4.67
N ARG A 428 -4.60 -3.86 5.30
CA ARG A 428 -4.58 -5.01 6.23
C ARG A 428 -4.23 -4.57 7.65
N GLU A 429 -4.58 -5.40 8.62
CA GLU A 429 -4.13 -5.21 9.98
C GLU A 429 -2.64 -5.54 10.08
N TRP A 430 -1.86 -4.62 10.65
CA TRP A 430 -0.46 -4.84 11.02
C TRP A 430 -0.33 -4.69 12.53
N ARG A 431 -0.05 -5.80 13.22
CA ARG A 431 0.12 -5.80 14.66
C ARG A 431 1.59 -5.63 15.01
N LEU A 432 1.85 -4.75 15.97
CA LEU A 432 3.17 -4.52 16.52
C LEU A 432 3.39 -5.42 17.74
N ASN A 433 4.43 -6.25 17.68
CA ASN A 433 5.07 -6.81 18.85
C ASN A 433 6.34 -6.04 19.19
N TRP A 434 6.61 -5.85 20.48
CA TRP A 434 7.68 -4.97 20.94
C TRP A 434 8.57 -5.65 21.97
N ALA A 435 9.89 -5.41 21.87
CA ALA A 435 10.89 -5.74 22.89
C ALA A 435 11.71 -4.49 23.25
N GLY A 436 11.38 -3.84 24.35
CA GLY A 436 12.10 -2.68 24.85
C GLY A 436 13.49 -3.04 25.36
N SER A 437 14.50 -2.27 24.92
CA SER A 437 15.90 -2.43 25.29
C SER A 437 16.40 -1.26 26.15
N GLY A 438 15.78 -0.08 26.05
CA GLY A 438 16.08 1.08 26.90
C GLY A 438 15.17 2.28 26.63
N ARG A 439 15.57 3.45 27.15
CA ARG A 439 14.99 4.75 26.78
C ARG A 439 16.02 5.55 25.99
N THR A 440 15.57 6.25 24.94
CA THR A 440 16.46 7.02 24.06
C THR A 440 15.70 8.24 23.53
N SER A 441 16.41 9.35 23.35
CA SER A 441 15.90 10.52 22.65
C SER A 441 16.36 10.47 21.20
N TYR A 442 15.46 10.83 20.29
CA TYR A 442 15.63 10.74 18.83
C TYR A 442 15.49 12.13 18.24
N TYR A 443 16.40 12.51 17.36
CA TYR A 443 16.52 13.87 16.80
C TYR A 443 16.30 13.83 15.28
N ARG A 444 16.10 14.98 14.61
CA ARG A 444 15.96 15.01 13.15
C ARG A 444 17.31 15.11 12.43
N GLY A 445 18.36 15.47 13.16
CA GLY A 445 19.69 15.79 12.64
C GLY A 445 19.75 17.13 11.90
N GLU A 446 18.77 18.04 12.02
CA GLU A 446 18.71 19.25 11.18
C GLU A 446 19.56 20.38 11.75
N HIS A 447 19.57 20.56 13.08
CA HIS A 447 20.24 21.66 13.77
C HIS A 447 20.79 21.25 15.13
N GLU A 448 21.95 21.80 15.54
CA GLU A 448 22.65 21.47 16.79
C GLU A 448 21.83 21.68 18.08
N ASN A 449 20.76 22.47 18.02
CA ASN A 449 19.92 22.81 19.17
C ASN A 449 18.45 22.42 18.99
N GLU A 450 18.14 21.49 18.09
CA GLU A 450 16.77 21.06 17.88
C GLU A 450 16.22 20.24 19.06
N PRO A 451 14.92 20.33 19.36
CA PRO A 451 14.29 19.41 20.30
C PRO A 451 14.22 18.00 19.70
N PRO A 452 14.26 16.94 20.54
CA PRO A 452 14.06 15.58 20.06
C PRO A 452 12.65 15.41 19.44
N VAL A 453 12.57 14.68 18.33
CA VAL A 453 11.31 14.21 17.74
C VAL A 453 10.58 13.29 18.71
N TYR A 454 11.33 12.39 19.33
CA TYR A 454 10.85 11.51 20.38
C TYR A 454 11.76 11.63 21.58
N ASP A 455 11.24 12.14 22.69
CA ASP A 455 12.06 12.36 23.89
C ASP A 455 11.97 11.18 24.86
N GLN A 456 13.12 10.59 25.19
CA GLN A 456 13.25 9.51 26.17
C GLN A 456 12.24 8.39 25.95
N VAL A 457 11.93 8.03 24.70
CA VAL A 457 10.94 6.98 24.42
C VAL A 457 11.57 5.60 24.48
N SER A 458 10.76 4.55 24.60
CA SER A 458 11.26 3.17 24.55
C SER A 458 11.94 2.91 23.20
N SER A 459 13.18 2.44 23.27
CA SER A 459 13.99 1.97 22.14
C SER A 459 14.09 0.44 22.19
N GLY A 460 14.19 -0.22 21.04
CA GLY A 460 14.30 -1.68 21.02
C GLY A 460 13.99 -2.32 19.67
N ASN A 461 13.49 -3.56 19.73
CA ASN A 461 13.12 -4.34 18.55
C ASN A 461 11.61 -4.29 18.33
N ALA A 462 11.20 -4.06 17.08
CA ALA A 462 9.83 -4.20 16.64
C ALA A 462 9.69 -5.45 15.78
N GLN A 463 8.58 -6.15 15.92
CA GLN A 463 8.12 -7.13 14.95
C GLN A 463 6.73 -6.72 14.49
N LEU A 464 6.64 -6.29 13.24
CA LEU A 464 5.37 -5.94 12.61
C LEU A 464 4.87 -7.17 11.86
N VAL A 465 3.70 -7.67 12.23
CA VAL A 465 3.12 -8.88 11.62
C VAL A 465 1.80 -8.50 10.98
N GLN A 466 1.72 -8.69 9.68
CA GLN A 466 0.47 -8.57 8.93
C GLN A 466 -0.44 -9.75 9.28
N ILE A 467 -1.69 -9.47 9.68
CA ILE A 467 -2.70 -10.49 9.90
C ILE A 467 -3.60 -10.59 8.67
N GLY A 468 -3.85 -11.84 8.26
CA GLY A 468 -4.45 -12.20 6.97
C GLY A 468 -3.36 -12.53 5.94
N ASP A 469 -3.73 -13.28 4.91
CA ASP A 469 -2.84 -13.73 3.82
C ASP A 469 -1.54 -14.38 4.28
N GLY A 470 -1.48 -15.71 4.24
CA GLY A 470 -0.31 -16.45 4.70
C GLY A 470 -0.33 -16.56 6.22
N VAL A 471 -0.38 -15.46 7.00
CA VAL A 471 -0.47 -15.46 8.47
C VAL A 471 -1.91 -15.27 8.94
N VAL A 472 -2.54 -16.31 9.48
CA VAL A 472 -3.93 -16.26 9.94
C VAL A 472 -4.08 -15.80 11.38
N ALA A 473 -3.07 -16.04 12.21
CA ALA A 473 -3.06 -15.64 13.61
C ALA A 473 -1.63 -15.49 14.12
N GLN A 474 -1.49 -14.79 15.25
CA GLN A 474 -0.22 -14.70 15.96
C GLN A 474 -0.42 -14.72 17.47
N ARG A 475 0.62 -15.13 18.19
CA ARG A 475 0.68 -15.10 19.65
C ARG A 475 2.10 -14.78 20.13
N PRO A 476 2.33 -13.68 20.87
CA PRO A 476 3.63 -13.40 21.47
C PRO A 476 4.10 -14.56 22.36
N LEU A 477 5.37 -14.95 22.23
CA LEU A 477 5.98 -16.07 22.95
C LEU A 477 6.85 -15.62 24.10
N THR A 478 7.58 -14.54 23.87
CA THR A 478 8.34 -13.83 24.88
C THR A 478 7.37 -12.83 25.49
N VAL A 479 7.07 -12.98 26.77
CA VAL A 479 6.31 -11.97 27.49
C VAL A 479 7.14 -11.71 28.73
N ASP A 480 7.69 -10.50 28.83
CA ASP A 480 8.39 -10.13 30.05
C ASP A 480 7.36 -10.01 31.18
N THR A 481 7.75 -10.43 32.37
CA THR A 481 6.91 -10.32 33.56
C THR A 481 6.88 -8.89 34.10
N GLU A 482 7.82 -8.04 33.68
CA GLU A 482 7.88 -6.64 34.05
C GLU A 482 7.21 -5.75 32.99
N PRO A 483 6.24 -4.89 33.37
CA PRO A 483 5.68 -3.89 32.45
C PRO A 483 6.79 -3.00 31.87
N ALA A 484 6.67 -2.61 30.61
CA ALA A 484 7.59 -1.64 30.03
C ALA A 484 7.47 -0.29 30.74
N SER A 485 8.49 0.56 30.57
CA SER A 485 8.55 1.88 31.24
C SER A 485 7.44 2.87 30.84
N ASP A 486 6.59 2.51 29.89
CA ASP A 486 5.41 3.26 29.44
C ASP A 486 4.08 2.64 29.95
N GLY A 487 4.14 1.60 30.78
CA GLY A 487 2.97 0.92 31.36
C GLY A 487 2.32 -0.13 30.45
N GLU A 488 2.76 -0.26 29.20
CA GLU A 488 2.34 -1.37 28.33
C GLU A 488 3.23 -2.60 28.60
N GLN A 489 2.69 -3.81 28.49
CA GLN A 489 3.49 -5.02 28.71
C GLN A 489 4.50 -5.22 27.57
N ASP A 490 5.77 -5.39 27.93
CA ASP A 490 6.82 -5.73 26.97
C ASP A 490 6.66 -7.19 26.53
N GLN A 491 6.69 -7.43 25.22
CA GLN A 491 6.62 -8.77 24.64
C GLN A 491 8.02 -9.27 24.25
N GLY A 492 9.06 -8.63 24.78
CA GLY A 492 10.43 -9.06 24.65
C GLY A 492 10.95 -9.74 25.90
N ILE A 493 12.21 -10.17 25.82
CA ILE A 493 13.04 -10.47 26.97
C ILE A 493 14.28 -9.60 26.85
N LYS A 494 14.61 -8.88 27.92
CA LYS A 494 15.87 -8.14 28.00
C LYS A 494 17.05 -9.07 28.23
N PHE A 495 18.12 -8.80 27.51
CA PHE A 495 19.41 -9.42 27.72
C PHE A 495 20.12 -8.78 28.92
N GLY A 496 20.99 -9.57 29.55
CA GLY A 496 21.82 -9.08 30.64
C GLY A 496 22.91 -8.12 30.15
N SER A 497 23.28 -8.20 28.87
CA SER A 497 24.34 -7.38 28.28
C SER A 497 23.82 -6.21 27.44
N GLY A 498 24.52 -5.08 27.54
CA GLY A 498 24.43 -3.94 26.61
C GLY A 498 23.06 -3.24 26.49
N GLY A 499 22.08 -3.51 27.37
CA GLY A 499 20.74 -2.92 27.26
C GLY A 499 20.05 -3.33 25.95
N ARG A 500 20.13 -4.62 25.62
CA ARG A 500 19.57 -5.22 24.41
C ARG A 500 18.41 -6.16 24.73
N SER A 501 17.69 -6.60 23.71
CA SER A 501 16.50 -7.45 23.89
C SER A 501 16.31 -8.38 22.70
N PHE A 502 15.41 -9.35 22.85
CA PHE A 502 14.85 -10.13 21.76
C PHE A 502 13.36 -10.37 21.99
N LEU A 503 12.62 -10.64 20.93
CA LEU A 503 11.25 -11.15 21.03
C LEU A 503 11.03 -12.35 20.11
N GLY A 504 9.98 -13.11 20.39
CA GLY A 504 9.47 -14.17 19.54
C GLY A 504 7.96 -14.16 19.49
N THR A 505 7.43 -14.59 18.35
CA THR A 505 6.00 -14.73 18.12
C THR A 505 5.73 -16.05 17.42
N GLU A 506 4.74 -16.76 17.91
CA GLU A 506 4.14 -17.90 17.24
C GLU A 506 3.20 -17.37 16.17
N ILE A 507 3.49 -17.66 14.91
CA ILE A 507 2.59 -17.35 13.80
C ILE A 507 1.89 -18.63 13.38
N THR A 508 0.58 -18.56 13.20
CA THR A 508 -0.18 -19.61 12.53
C THR A 508 -0.33 -19.20 11.09
N THR A 509 0.10 -20.06 10.18
CA THR A 509 0.02 -19.84 8.74
C THR A 509 -1.14 -20.63 8.13
N GLU A 510 -1.66 -20.17 6.99
CA GLU A 510 -2.79 -20.82 6.31
C GLU A 510 -2.44 -22.25 5.84
N ARG A 511 -1.17 -22.51 5.47
CA ARG A 511 -0.75 -23.78 4.87
C ARG A 511 0.41 -24.51 5.55
N HIS A 512 1.20 -23.84 6.41
CA HIS A 512 2.37 -24.44 7.10
C HIS A 512 2.11 -24.77 8.56
N GLY A 513 0.90 -24.50 9.06
CA GLY A 513 0.62 -24.59 10.48
C GLY A 513 1.42 -23.55 11.24
N VAL A 514 2.00 -23.95 12.36
CA VAL A 514 2.60 -23.02 13.32
C VAL A 514 4.12 -22.92 13.11
N VAL A 515 4.63 -21.68 13.06
CA VAL A 515 6.06 -21.36 13.00
C VAL A 515 6.39 -20.35 14.09
N ASP A 516 7.51 -20.50 14.78
CA ASP A 516 7.97 -19.50 15.74
C ASP A 516 8.98 -18.56 15.04
N VAL A 517 8.71 -17.25 15.05
CA VAL A 517 9.56 -16.23 14.41
C VAL A 517 10.13 -15.29 15.46
N TYR A 518 11.46 -15.25 15.55
CA TYR A 518 12.20 -14.47 16.53
C TYR A 518 12.95 -13.30 15.88
N ASN A 519 13.00 -12.19 16.62
CA ASN A 519 13.77 -10.98 16.30
C ASN A 519 14.73 -10.69 17.46
N THR A 520 16.03 -10.60 17.17
CA THR A 520 17.06 -10.28 18.17
C THR A 520 17.94 -9.11 17.76
N HIS A 521 18.52 -8.45 18.76
CA HIS A 521 19.63 -7.53 18.57
C HIS A 521 20.66 -7.78 19.68
N LEU A 522 21.82 -8.36 19.39
CA LEU A 522 22.86 -8.60 20.40
C LEU A 522 23.71 -7.36 20.66
N ALA A 523 24.34 -7.29 21.84
CA ALA A 523 25.24 -6.17 22.17
C ALA A 523 26.48 -6.16 21.27
N ARG A 524 27.04 -4.97 21.01
CA ARG A 524 28.33 -4.82 20.33
C ARG A 524 29.46 -5.23 21.29
N ALA A 525 30.59 -5.69 20.75
CA ALA A 525 31.79 -6.01 21.54
C ALA A 525 32.27 -4.86 22.44
N LYS A 526 32.04 -3.59 22.03
CA LYS A 526 32.39 -2.42 22.84
C LYS A 526 31.42 -2.13 23.99
N ASP A 527 30.19 -2.64 23.92
CA ASP A 527 29.13 -2.38 24.89
C ASP A 527 29.01 -3.49 25.94
N ALA A 528 29.56 -4.68 25.66
CA ALA A 528 29.51 -5.84 26.54
C ALA A 528 30.69 -6.79 26.31
N SER A 529 31.13 -7.48 27.37
CA SER A 529 32.18 -8.49 27.25
C SER A 529 31.71 -9.70 26.44
N ASP A 530 32.66 -10.41 25.82
CA ASP A 530 32.41 -11.66 25.09
C ASP A 530 31.68 -12.71 25.95
N GLU A 531 31.99 -12.79 27.25
CA GLU A 531 31.28 -13.69 28.18
C GLU A 531 29.82 -13.28 28.43
N ALA A 532 29.54 -11.98 28.53
CA ALA A 532 28.17 -11.51 28.72
C ALA A 532 27.33 -11.76 27.45
N ARG A 533 27.90 -11.47 26.28
CA ARG A 533 27.28 -11.72 24.97
C ARG A 533 27.05 -13.22 24.73
N SER A 534 27.99 -14.09 25.12
CA SER A 534 27.77 -15.54 25.00
C SER A 534 26.62 -16.04 25.88
N LYS A 535 26.45 -15.49 27.09
CA LYS A 535 25.31 -15.79 27.97
C LYS A 535 23.97 -15.33 27.38
N ASP A 536 23.96 -14.22 26.66
CA ASP A 536 22.76 -13.78 25.94
C ASP A 536 22.38 -14.77 24.82
N VAL A 537 23.37 -15.32 24.11
CA VAL A 537 23.13 -16.38 23.11
C VAL A 537 22.60 -17.65 23.77
N GLU A 538 23.13 -18.04 24.94
CA GLU A 538 22.61 -19.18 25.72
C GLU A 538 21.17 -18.93 26.19
N GLN A 539 20.84 -17.69 26.59
CA GLN A 539 19.48 -17.30 26.96
C GLN A 539 18.52 -17.39 25.77
N LEU A 540 18.95 -16.91 24.59
CA LEU A 540 18.20 -17.03 23.34
C LEU A 540 17.96 -18.50 22.98
N GLN A 541 19.00 -19.33 23.09
CA GLN A 541 18.92 -20.78 22.89
C GLN A 541 17.90 -21.41 23.84
N ALA A 542 18.01 -21.20 25.15
CA ALA A 542 17.11 -21.81 26.13
C ALA A 542 15.63 -21.48 25.88
N ARG A 543 15.34 -20.28 25.37
CA ARG A 543 13.98 -19.81 25.12
C ARG A 543 13.40 -20.36 23.81
N THR A 544 14.20 -20.38 22.75
CA THR A 544 13.82 -20.94 21.44
C THR A 544 13.74 -22.48 21.45
N GLU A 545 14.55 -23.16 22.29
CA GLU A 545 14.60 -24.62 22.39
C GLU A 545 13.41 -25.24 23.13
N SER A 546 12.70 -24.47 23.96
CA SER A 546 11.58 -24.99 24.76
C SER A 546 10.35 -25.42 23.93
N ARG A 547 10.41 -25.28 22.60
CA ARG A 547 9.26 -25.38 21.70
C ARG A 547 9.54 -26.30 20.51
N PRO A 548 8.57 -27.15 20.12
CA PRO A 548 8.75 -28.15 19.07
C PRO A 548 8.55 -27.61 17.65
N HIS A 549 8.16 -26.35 17.48
CA HIS A 549 7.80 -25.80 16.19
C HIS A 549 9.02 -25.54 15.29
N PRO A 550 8.82 -25.48 13.96
CA PRO A 550 9.74 -24.82 13.05
C PRO A 550 10.08 -23.41 13.52
N VAL A 551 11.32 -22.98 13.30
CA VAL A 551 11.82 -21.70 13.79
C VAL A 551 12.48 -20.91 12.68
N LEU A 552 12.18 -19.61 12.65
CA LEU A 552 12.97 -18.60 11.96
C LEU A 552 13.49 -17.59 12.98
N LEU A 553 14.80 -17.47 13.11
CA LEU A 553 15.47 -16.50 13.98
C LEU A 553 16.19 -15.49 13.09
N THR A 554 15.80 -14.22 13.20
CA THR A 554 16.47 -13.13 12.47
C THR A 554 16.96 -12.06 13.44
N GLY A 555 17.92 -11.26 12.99
CA GLY A 555 18.35 -10.11 13.78
C GLY A 555 19.73 -9.60 13.43
N ASP A 556 20.10 -8.53 14.11
CA ASP A 556 21.45 -7.99 14.13
C ASP A 556 22.23 -8.60 15.31
N PHE A 557 23.18 -9.47 15.00
CA PHE A 557 23.99 -10.15 16.01
C PHE A 557 25.21 -9.33 16.40
N ASN A 558 25.48 -8.20 15.73
CA ASN A 558 26.67 -7.37 15.93
C ASN A 558 27.99 -8.17 15.88
N LEU A 559 28.03 -9.27 15.12
CA LEU A 559 29.18 -10.20 15.12
C LEU A 559 29.29 -10.96 13.80
N VAL A 560 30.52 -11.27 13.38
CA VAL A 560 30.80 -12.06 12.17
C VAL A 560 31.01 -13.52 12.56
N ILE A 561 30.09 -14.42 12.18
CA ILE A 561 30.15 -15.85 12.56
C ILE A 561 30.99 -16.71 11.59
N ASP A 562 31.31 -16.20 10.39
CA ASP A 562 31.99 -16.96 9.32
C ASP A 562 33.49 -17.19 9.57
N GLY A 563 34.05 -16.64 10.65
CA GLY A 563 35.49 -16.64 10.92
C GLY A 563 35.81 -16.74 12.40
N LYS A 564 37.00 -16.28 12.81
CA LYS A 564 37.42 -16.27 14.23
C LYS A 564 36.73 -15.18 15.07
N GLY A 565 35.82 -14.41 14.48
CA GLY A 565 35.26 -13.18 15.06
C GLY A 565 36.25 -12.04 14.90
N ASP A 566 36.04 -11.17 13.92
CA ASP A 566 36.90 -9.98 13.70
C ASP A 566 36.78 -8.92 14.82
N ASP A 567 36.03 -9.23 15.88
CA ASP A 567 35.80 -8.42 17.08
C ASP A 567 36.33 -9.08 18.37
N ASP A 568 37.25 -10.05 18.27
CA ASP A 568 37.86 -10.77 19.40
C ASP A 568 36.82 -11.42 20.35
N SER A 569 35.69 -11.90 19.80
CA SER A 569 34.59 -12.52 20.59
C SER A 569 34.42 -14.03 20.34
N PRO A 570 35.44 -14.87 20.59
CA PRO A 570 35.41 -16.29 20.26
C PRO A 570 34.39 -17.10 21.07
N ARG A 571 34.03 -16.69 22.29
CA ARG A 571 33.02 -17.39 23.09
C ARG A 571 31.63 -17.16 22.51
N THR A 572 31.32 -15.93 22.11
CA THR A 572 30.04 -15.60 21.49
C THR A 572 29.89 -16.29 20.15
N VAL A 573 30.91 -16.26 19.28
CA VAL A 573 30.92 -17.01 18.01
C VAL A 573 30.75 -18.50 18.27
N GLY A 574 31.47 -19.05 19.25
CA GLY A 574 31.35 -20.45 19.66
C GLY A 574 29.94 -20.82 20.13
N ALA A 575 29.31 -19.95 20.92
CA ALA A 575 27.94 -20.14 21.41
C ALA A 575 26.93 -20.13 20.26
N VAL A 576 27.03 -19.19 19.30
CA VAL A 576 26.15 -19.16 18.12
C VAL A 576 26.33 -20.40 17.26
N ASN A 577 27.58 -20.78 16.96
CA ASN A 577 27.86 -21.98 16.16
C ASN A 577 27.39 -23.26 16.86
N ALA A 578 27.56 -23.36 18.19
CA ALA A 578 27.06 -24.50 18.96
C ALA A 578 25.53 -24.55 18.94
N TYR A 579 24.87 -23.41 19.14
CA TYR A 579 23.42 -23.28 19.06
C TYR A 579 22.89 -23.71 17.68
N MET A 580 23.51 -23.24 16.59
CA MET A 580 23.14 -23.61 15.23
C MET A 580 23.36 -25.11 14.95
N ASN A 581 24.55 -25.63 15.23
CA ASN A 581 24.92 -27.01 14.93
C ASN A 581 24.11 -28.02 15.75
N ARG A 582 23.89 -27.74 17.04
CA ARG A 582 23.13 -28.63 17.93
C ARG A 582 21.69 -28.84 17.48
N LEU A 583 21.09 -27.81 16.88
CA LEU A 583 19.67 -27.79 16.54
C LEU A 583 19.40 -27.86 15.05
N GLY A 584 20.45 -27.93 14.22
CA GLY A 584 20.32 -27.99 12.77
C GLY A 584 19.77 -26.70 12.16
N TYR A 585 20.15 -25.53 12.67
CA TYR A 585 19.85 -24.27 11.99
C TYR A 585 20.70 -24.14 10.73
N THR A 586 20.06 -23.65 9.67
CA THR A 586 20.71 -23.24 8.42
C THR A 586 20.80 -21.71 8.39
N ASP A 587 21.99 -21.17 8.14
CA ASP A 587 22.17 -19.75 7.83
C ASP A 587 21.84 -19.50 6.35
N LEU A 588 20.67 -18.92 6.12
CA LEU A 588 20.16 -18.69 4.77
C LEU A 588 20.88 -17.53 4.06
N GLY A 589 21.57 -16.67 4.79
CA GLY A 589 22.23 -15.47 4.27
C GLY A 589 23.73 -15.63 4.00
N ARG A 590 24.29 -16.83 4.22
CA ARG A 590 25.74 -17.09 4.18
C ARG A 590 26.43 -16.56 2.92
N ASP A 591 25.81 -16.76 1.76
CA ASP A 591 26.40 -16.43 0.46
C ASP A 591 26.01 -15.03 -0.06
N LEU A 592 25.27 -14.24 0.73
CA LEU A 592 24.83 -12.88 0.33
C LEU A 592 25.90 -11.80 0.59
N GLY A 593 27.01 -12.16 1.23
CA GLY A 593 28.09 -11.26 1.58
C GLY A 593 27.74 -10.35 2.77
N PRO A 594 28.44 -9.20 2.93
CA PRO A 594 28.23 -8.30 4.06
C PRO A 594 26.79 -7.75 4.14
N THR A 595 26.33 -7.46 5.36
CA THR A 595 24.98 -6.94 5.66
C THR A 595 25.03 -5.58 6.34
N SER A 596 26.17 -5.19 6.89
CA SER A 596 26.44 -3.80 7.27
C SER A 596 27.26 -3.14 6.18
N ASN A 597 26.79 -1.98 5.74
CA ASN A 597 27.40 -1.24 4.64
C ASN A 597 28.07 0.04 5.08
N TYR A 598 27.92 0.47 6.35
CA TYR A 598 28.41 1.72 6.92
C TYR A 598 28.57 2.75 5.82
N GLN A 599 27.47 3.31 5.31
CA GLN A 599 27.40 4.08 4.05
C GLN A 599 28.31 5.34 3.99
N PHE A 600 29.19 5.55 4.97
CA PHE A 600 29.98 6.76 5.16
C PHE A 600 31.48 6.50 4.95
N PRO A 601 32.15 7.21 4.01
CA PRO A 601 33.56 6.99 3.63
C PRO A 601 34.59 7.16 4.76
N GLU A 602 34.22 7.83 5.86
CA GLU A 602 35.10 8.25 6.94
C GLU A 602 35.45 7.10 7.90
N TYR A 603 34.64 6.04 7.92
CA TYR A 603 34.87 4.85 8.72
C TYR A 603 35.15 3.67 7.79
N LEU A 604 36.43 3.49 7.43
CA LEU A 604 36.95 2.28 6.78
C LEU A 604 36.91 1.05 7.72
N VAL A 605 35.86 0.92 8.54
CA VAL A 605 35.58 -0.33 9.24
C VAL A 605 35.01 -1.25 8.17
N GLY A 606 35.77 -2.29 7.78
CA GLY A 606 35.42 -3.15 6.66
C GLY A 606 33.98 -3.65 6.73
N ARG A 607 33.31 -3.76 5.56
CA ARG A 607 31.95 -4.27 5.45
C ARG A 607 31.83 -5.61 6.18
N LYS A 608 30.92 -5.72 7.14
CA LYS A 608 30.73 -6.94 7.96
C LYS A 608 29.39 -7.59 7.65
N ARG A 609 29.33 -8.92 7.76
CA ARG A 609 28.08 -9.67 7.81
C ARG A 609 27.72 -9.86 9.28
N ILE A 610 26.71 -9.14 9.73
CA ILE A 610 26.28 -9.12 11.15
C ILE A 610 24.78 -9.31 11.32
N ASP A 611 24.03 -9.30 10.22
CA ASP A 611 22.60 -9.58 10.19
C ASP A 611 22.38 -10.99 9.62
N TYR A 612 21.49 -11.74 10.25
CA TYR A 612 21.34 -13.16 9.95
C TYR A 612 19.87 -13.57 9.81
N ILE A 613 19.66 -14.61 9.00
CA ILE A 613 18.41 -15.38 8.95
C ILE A 613 18.78 -16.84 9.18
N LEU A 614 18.44 -17.34 10.37
CA LEU A 614 18.69 -18.71 10.80
C LEU A 614 17.37 -19.48 10.78
N ALA A 615 17.30 -20.57 10.01
CA ALA A 615 16.09 -21.37 9.85
C ALA A 615 16.26 -22.81 10.35
N ARG A 616 15.24 -23.35 11.03
CA ARG A 616 15.20 -24.74 11.49
C ARG A 616 13.83 -25.34 11.23
N GLY A 617 13.79 -26.49 10.53
CA GLY A 617 12.55 -27.25 10.33
C GLY A 617 11.49 -26.54 9.49
N VAL A 618 11.86 -25.48 8.76
CA VAL A 618 10.98 -24.71 7.87
C VAL A 618 11.58 -24.68 6.47
N ALA A 619 10.75 -24.89 5.45
CA ALA A 619 11.18 -24.75 4.06
C ALA A 619 11.22 -23.26 3.70
N THR A 620 12.32 -22.85 3.06
CA THR A 620 12.59 -21.44 2.75
C THR A 620 12.89 -21.24 1.28
N HIS A 621 12.45 -20.11 0.73
CA HIS A 621 12.52 -19.80 -0.70
C HIS A 621 13.01 -18.36 -0.91
N GLY A 622 13.79 -18.15 -1.97
CA GLY A 622 14.08 -16.80 -2.47
C GLY A 622 14.78 -15.86 -1.49
N THR A 623 15.68 -16.37 -0.65
CA THR A 623 16.44 -15.53 0.29
C THR A 623 17.32 -14.52 -0.45
N ALA A 624 17.21 -13.25 -0.09
CA ALA A 624 17.90 -12.16 -0.78
C ALA A 624 18.34 -11.05 0.18
N ARG A 625 19.31 -10.25 -0.27
CA ARG A 625 19.76 -9.00 0.37
C ARG A 625 19.24 -7.82 -0.45
N PHE A 626 18.75 -6.78 0.22
CA PHE A 626 18.29 -5.55 -0.43
C PHE A 626 18.87 -4.30 0.23
N THR A 627 18.89 -3.19 -0.53
CA THR A 627 19.32 -1.89 -0.03
C THR A 627 18.14 -1.17 0.59
N SER A 628 18.29 -0.77 1.86
CA SER A 628 17.34 0.13 2.52
C SER A 628 17.61 1.58 2.14
N HIS A 629 16.57 2.41 2.09
CA HIS A 629 16.71 3.83 1.78
C HIS A 629 17.48 4.60 2.86
N ARG A 630 17.35 4.22 4.14
CA ARG A 630 17.72 5.07 5.28
C ARG A 630 18.55 4.37 6.38
N SER A 631 18.94 3.12 6.16
CA SER A 631 19.75 2.35 7.11
C SER A 631 21.22 2.22 6.68
N ASP A 632 22.12 2.18 7.65
CA ASP A 632 23.53 1.77 7.51
C ASP A 632 23.71 0.23 7.46
N HIS A 633 22.59 -0.49 7.42
CA HIS A 633 22.49 -1.92 7.14
C HIS A 633 21.74 -2.16 5.81
N TRP A 634 22.15 -3.23 5.14
CA TRP A 634 21.35 -3.87 4.11
C TRP A 634 20.30 -4.76 4.77
N GLY A 635 19.08 -4.73 4.24
CA GLY A 635 18.03 -5.63 4.69
C GLY A 635 18.20 -7.04 4.12
N LEU A 636 17.64 -8.01 4.82
CA LEU A 636 17.53 -9.40 4.40
C LEU A 636 16.06 -9.78 4.29
N VAL A 637 15.73 -10.60 3.30
CA VAL A 637 14.37 -11.15 3.13
C VAL A 637 14.47 -12.64 2.86
N THR A 638 13.52 -13.40 3.38
CA THR A 638 13.28 -14.80 3.00
C THR A 638 11.79 -15.09 2.96
N ARG A 639 11.37 -16.09 2.20
CA ARG A 639 9.99 -16.61 2.22
C ARG A 639 9.98 -17.96 2.89
N ILE A 640 9.06 -18.20 3.81
CA ILE A 640 8.79 -19.52 4.38
C ILE A 640 7.49 -20.07 3.78
N GLY A 641 7.45 -21.36 3.44
CA GLY A 641 6.35 -21.89 2.64
C GLY A 641 6.34 -23.42 2.52
N PRO A 642 5.52 -23.99 1.61
CA PRO A 642 5.49 -25.44 1.42
C PRO A 642 6.82 -25.88 0.83
N GLY A 643 7.30 -27.05 1.27
CA GLY A 643 8.54 -27.66 0.78
C GLY A 643 8.38 -28.34 -0.58
#